data_AF-A0A8H4JPF5-F1
#
_entry.id   AF-A0A8H4JPF5-F1
#
_cell.length_a   1.000
_cell.length_b   1.000
_cell.length_c   1.000
_cell.angle_alpha   90.00
_cell.angle_beta   90.00
_cell.angle_gamma   90.00
#
_symmetry.space_group_name_H-M   'P 1'
#
loop_
_entity.id
_entity.type
_entity.pdbx_description
1 polymer ?
#
loop_
_entity_poly.entity_id
_entity_poly.type
_entity_poly.pdbx_seq_one_letter_code
_entity_poly.pdbx_strand_id
1 'polypeptide(L)'
;MAHKIDTHSHSDAEVATKPSLDAKTSPVFDTEAIDHGPDPNAQSGSKWRRIAGFFWDSIDGDPKYRAYVRRLDLIFFPTVLLGYFIKYLDQTNYSNAFVSGMQEDLELYGNERNWLGTWFSLGIMVGTIPAQMLQLSHIRPSILIPTCEICWSALVIGMGFTHSIKVMYALRFFIGLFESCAFPGYIAMLGSWYGPNELTKRLAILLEVESIASMFSGYLQAGLYSSMNGRHGLAGWRWLFIMDGVISVPVAIWGLFGLPDHPHNTRAFYWTKEHIKYGQERIAKFGVREQVKLNWAEIKRIYLGWRIWMFVIPYTMVAACHTATSYFNLWLKEEGYSVQKINYLPTGGNALAIVITVAWGMIADRTKQYYWLIASLALLMIVANILLSVWDIPKSALMFAYYISYAGSACTPVLISWTYGLNAADTNTRQLLVATANLVSHVWVLWVPLVLFPTYDAPKYKYGYQILILFGGIAILSITAMKYLYSRKKESRGLEKWWTFLLNDEKVPLSEGYIPLLVNLTVEDKAAKGLRKHKGGTTREDAVYVSALEAVRDNRHELARKLNLDTDHGSGNAASRPAIFTLSLAAGHVGDTSESALDAWLGFLSPGTRQDFLQGALDEWKYQRNSQRKALEKTTLKWPFVLCTAVQELLVAAQLQTAPFQEILYIFDQDAKSAMPIVRSLLNRFAKGDKQERFICGLLNRHEYDLDEEKAQYAALVASEFIDPNNTPLVTQAISRLLKVVKIGTLPLFYRVMAGRYLSLFGDPRDLVELVEITEGTSFFGSFNHPNSRPVHRLHIGSFKIGAFPVLNRDYGEFVQQTGRIWLSQDGYDPFSRNTPATDVTWHDARAFCQWVTQKWRKTGKISLNEIVQLPSEPQWERASRGDQRESQAGQDIYPRGTNFATSLSNCEELALNNKCAVGLFPQSRSPFGCYDMTGQVWEWCKTLWGEDMATPTFIYPWTSSDGREDLEADGSIRRVLRGGCFSSGQAKATCTYRGSLEPTGFWRGNGFRIAVVSE
;
A
#
# COMPACT_ATOMS: atom_id res chain seq x y z
N MET A 1 34.21 51.65 39.98
CA MET A 1 33.48 52.47 40.97
C MET A 1 32.22 51.70 41.33
N ALA A 2 32.15 50.94 42.44
CA ALA A 2 32.00 51.40 43.84
C ALA A 2 30.85 52.44 43.93
N HIS A 3 29.76 52.29 44.67
CA HIS A 3 29.52 51.61 45.95
C HIS A 3 28.01 51.43 46.20
N LYS A 4 27.68 50.37 46.97
CA LYS A 4 26.59 50.14 47.96
C LYS A 4 25.52 51.23 48.20
N ILE A 5 24.30 50.79 48.52
CA ILE A 5 23.70 50.87 49.88
C ILE A 5 22.56 49.84 50.00
N ASP A 6 22.66 48.98 51.02
CA ASP A 6 21.59 48.13 51.57
C ASP A 6 20.81 48.90 52.63
N THR A 7 19.50 48.65 52.76
CA THR A 7 18.81 48.44 54.06
C THR A 7 17.41 47.86 53.88
N HIS A 8 17.22 46.68 54.50
CA HIS A 8 16.04 46.01 55.08
C HIS A 8 14.87 46.92 55.57
N SER A 9 13.59 46.53 55.75
CA SER A 9 12.91 45.24 55.96
C SER A 9 11.36 45.37 56.01
N HIS A 10 10.67 44.26 55.71
CA HIS A 10 9.34 43.77 56.18
C HIS A 10 8.03 44.50 55.80
N SER A 11 7.20 43.88 54.94
CA SER A 11 6.07 42.99 55.34
C SER A 11 5.20 42.58 54.13
N ASP A 12 5.03 41.27 53.96
CA ASP A 12 3.91 40.49 53.37
C ASP A 12 3.14 40.98 52.13
N ALA A 13 3.32 40.25 51.01
CA ALA A 13 2.22 39.78 50.15
C ALA A 13 2.73 38.70 49.17
N GLU A 14 2.04 37.56 49.16
CA GLU A 14 2.31 36.36 48.36
C GLU A 14 2.50 36.64 46.85
N VAL A 15 3.63 36.23 46.30
CA VAL A 15 3.85 36.16 44.85
C VAL A 15 3.55 34.75 44.37
N ALA A 16 2.36 34.58 43.77
CA ALA A 16 1.97 33.34 43.09
C ALA A 16 2.89 33.08 41.89
N THR A 17 3.66 32.00 41.99
CA THR A 17 4.50 31.43 40.93
C THR A 17 3.67 31.03 39.71
N LYS A 18 4.07 31.52 38.52
CA LYS A 18 3.60 31.03 37.21
C LYS A 18 3.84 29.52 37.09
N PRO A 19 2.88 28.71 36.61
CA PRO A 19 3.17 27.33 36.27
C PRO A 19 3.89 27.29 34.91
N SER A 20 5.08 26.71 34.90
CA SER A 20 5.78 26.27 33.70
C SER A 20 4.94 25.18 33.02
N LEU A 21 4.40 25.48 31.83
CA LEU A 21 3.75 24.49 30.98
C LEU A 21 4.82 23.65 30.29
N ASP A 22 5.17 22.53 30.93
CA ASP A 22 6.00 21.48 30.35
C ASP A 22 5.30 20.88 29.12
N ALA A 23 5.94 21.06 27.98
CA ALA A 23 5.59 20.44 26.71
C ALA A 23 5.96 18.96 26.75
N LYS A 24 5.10 18.07 27.31
CA LYS A 24 5.34 16.62 27.29
C LYS A 24 4.10 15.75 27.55
N THR A 25 2.99 16.00 26.85
CA THR A 25 1.91 15.01 26.72
C THR A 25 1.26 15.15 25.35
N SER A 26 1.63 14.28 24.41
CA SER A 26 0.95 14.17 23.12
C SER A 26 -0.28 13.28 23.29
N PRO A 27 -1.52 13.75 23.03
CA PRO A 27 -2.68 12.88 23.05
C PRO A 27 -2.64 11.93 21.83
N VAL A 28 -2.98 10.68 22.11
CA VAL A 28 -2.90 9.50 21.26
C VAL A 28 -3.81 9.62 20.03
N PHE A 29 -3.30 9.20 18.86
CA PHE A 29 -4.02 9.15 17.59
C PHE A 29 -4.49 7.72 17.33
N ASP A 30 -5.77 7.44 17.51
CA ASP A 30 -6.43 6.30 16.87
C ASP A 30 -6.83 6.67 15.44
N THR A 31 -6.46 5.83 14.50
CA THR A 31 -7.01 5.83 13.13
C THR A 31 -7.65 4.49 12.80
N GLU A 32 -7.96 3.70 13.81
CA GLU A 32 -9.34 3.22 13.85
C GLU A 32 -10.16 4.50 13.93
N ALA A 33 -11.05 4.74 12.97
CA ALA A 33 -12.25 5.45 13.37
C ALA A 33 -12.66 4.73 14.65
N ILE A 34 -12.83 5.46 15.76
CA ILE A 34 -13.72 4.98 16.80
C ILE A 34 -14.98 4.65 16.00
N ASP A 35 -15.11 3.38 15.63
CA ASP A 35 -16.37 2.81 15.28
C ASP A 35 -17.10 3.18 16.57
N HIS A 36 -18.02 4.11 16.46
CA HIS A 36 -19.24 3.93 17.20
C HIS A 36 -19.83 2.64 16.63
N GLY A 37 -19.16 1.50 16.89
CA GLY A 37 -19.79 0.22 17.06
C GLY A 37 -20.97 0.57 17.94
N PRO A 38 -22.18 0.29 17.46
CA PRO A 38 -23.38 0.75 18.13
C PRO A 38 -23.19 0.39 19.59
N ASP A 39 -23.17 1.43 20.45
CA ASP A 39 -23.01 1.27 21.88
C ASP A 39 -23.89 0.06 22.26
N PRO A 40 -23.36 -0.98 22.91
CA PRO A 40 -24.16 -2.16 23.24
C PRO A 40 -25.40 -1.79 24.07
N ASN A 41 -25.47 -0.57 24.61
CA ASN A 41 -26.63 0.04 25.27
C ASN A 41 -27.42 1.07 24.44
N ALA A 42 -27.02 1.42 23.21
CA ALA A 42 -27.81 2.28 22.32
C ALA A 42 -29.01 1.49 21.78
N GLN A 43 -30.14 1.64 22.47
CA GLN A 43 -31.45 1.15 22.07
C GLN A 43 -31.68 1.32 20.56
N SER A 44 -31.74 0.18 19.87
CA SER A 44 -32.46 -0.09 18.62
C SER A 44 -33.18 1.14 18.03
N GLY A 45 -32.45 1.95 17.25
CA GLY A 45 -33.05 3.00 16.45
C GLY A 45 -33.93 2.37 15.36
N SER A 46 -35.20 2.81 15.28
CA SER A 46 -36.15 2.50 14.20
C SER A 46 -35.47 2.43 12.82
N LYS A 47 -35.90 1.52 11.93
CA LYS A 47 -35.40 1.41 10.54
C LYS A 47 -35.38 2.77 9.82
N TRP A 48 -36.32 3.65 10.13
CA TRP A 48 -36.38 5.03 9.65
C TRP A 48 -35.18 5.87 10.08
N ARG A 49 -34.67 5.71 11.31
CA ARG A 49 -33.46 6.42 11.79
C ARG A 49 -32.21 5.98 11.05
N ARG A 50 -32.05 4.67 10.76
CA ARG A 50 -30.92 4.17 9.96
C ARG A 50 -30.96 4.66 8.51
N ILE A 51 -32.15 4.75 7.91
CA ILE A 51 -32.34 5.31 6.56
C ILE A 51 -32.11 6.83 6.57
N ALA A 52 -32.63 7.55 7.57
CA ALA A 52 -32.42 8.98 7.67
C ALA A 52 -30.97 9.35 8.00
N GLY A 53 -30.28 8.55 8.81
CA GLY A 53 -28.84 8.67 9.11
C GLY A 53 -27.95 8.39 7.89
N PHE A 54 -28.42 7.58 6.93
CA PHE A 54 -27.76 7.47 5.63
C PHE A 54 -27.73 8.81 4.89
N PHE A 55 -28.85 9.53 4.88
CA PHE A 55 -28.95 10.83 4.22
C PHE A 55 -28.28 11.96 5.00
N TRP A 56 -28.35 11.99 6.34
CA TRP A 56 -27.81 13.10 7.13
C TRP A 56 -27.23 12.67 8.49
N ASP A 57 -25.96 13.03 8.74
CA ASP A 57 -25.20 12.58 9.92
C ASP A 57 -25.78 13.09 11.25
N SER A 58 -26.56 14.18 11.22
CA SER A 58 -27.17 14.77 12.43
C SER A 58 -28.23 13.89 13.10
N ILE A 59 -28.56 12.76 12.47
CA ILE A 59 -29.63 11.84 12.84
C ILE A 59 -29.07 10.60 13.57
N ASP A 60 -27.83 10.18 13.26
CA ASP A 60 -27.10 9.07 13.89
C ASP A 60 -26.07 9.57 14.94
N GLY A 61 -25.79 8.76 15.97
CA GLY A 61 -24.80 9.06 17.03
C GLY A 61 -25.35 9.58 18.37
N ASP A 62 -24.45 9.82 19.33
CA ASP A 62 -24.75 10.33 20.68
C ASP A 62 -25.61 11.63 20.61
N PRO A 63 -26.68 11.78 21.41
CA PRO A 63 -27.43 13.03 21.55
C PRO A 63 -26.57 14.31 21.61
N LYS A 64 -25.43 14.29 22.31
CA LYS A 64 -24.53 15.46 22.42
C LYS A 64 -23.82 15.76 21.09
N TYR A 65 -23.36 14.72 20.39
CA TYR A 65 -22.74 14.83 19.08
C TYR A 65 -23.74 15.41 18.06
N ARG A 66 -24.96 14.88 18.03
CA ARG A 66 -26.00 15.35 17.10
C ARG A 66 -26.38 16.80 17.31
N ALA A 67 -26.55 17.23 18.57
CA ALA A 67 -26.86 18.62 18.90
C ALA A 67 -25.76 19.58 18.43
N TYR A 68 -24.49 19.17 18.57
CA TYR A 68 -23.34 19.94 18.12
C TYR A 68 -23.29 20.09 16.60
N VAL A 69 -23.43 18.97 15.87
CA VAL A 69 -23.39 18.95 14.39
C VAL A 69 -24.57 19.71 13.80
N ARG A 70 -25.79 19.55 14.36
CA ARG A 70 -26.94 20.35 13.91
C ARG A 70 -26.71 21.84 14.06
N ARG A 71 -26.07 22.28 15.15
CA ARG A 71 -25.80 23.71 15.34
C ARG A 71 -24.81 24.25 14.30
N LEU A 72 -23.77 23.49 13.95
CA LEU A 72 -22.90 23.81 12.82
C LEU A 72 -23.69 23.90 11.51
N ASP A 73 -24.55 22.91 11.25
CA ASP A 73 -25.33 22.83 10.01
C ASP A 73 -26.45 23.89 9.90
N LEU A 74 -26.87 24.50 11.01
CA LEU A 74 -27.94 25.52 11.02
C LEU A 74 -27.43 26.95 10.78
N ILE A 75 -26.18 27.25 11.15
CA ILE A 75 -25.64 28.63 11.09
C ILE A 75 -24.38 28.69 10.23
N PHE A 76 -23.36 27.89 10.57
CA PHE A 76 -22.08 27.92 9.88
C PHE A 76 -22.22 27.45 8.43
N PHE A 77 -22.82 26.27 8.22
CA PHE A 77 -22.93 25.69 6.89
C PHE A 77 -23.74 26.55 5.91
N PRO A 78 -24.94 27.07 6.25
CA PRO A 78 -25.71 27.92 5.34
C PRO A 78 -25.01 29.25 5.04
N THR A 79 -24.27 29.81 6.00
CA THR A 79 -23.47 31.03 5.77
C THR A 79 -22.40 30.79 4.70
N VAL A 80 -21.70 29.65 4.77
CA VAL A 80 -20.71 29.26 3.75
C VAL A 80 -21.37 29.00 2.40
N LEU A 81 -22.53 28.33 2.38
CA LEU A 81 -23.28 28.09 1.14
C LEU A 81 -23.73 29.39 0.47
N LEU A 82 -24.22 30.37 1.25
CA LEU A 82 -24.66 31.66 0.73
C LEU A 82 -23.50 32.48 0.16
N GLY A 83 -22.37 32.57 0.87
CA GLY A 83 -21.19 33.28 0.35
C GLY A 83 -20.62 32.60 -0.90
N TYR A 84 -20.62 31.27 -0.94
CA TYR A 84 -20.18 30.52 -2.12
C TYR A 84 -21.16 30.62 -3.31
N PHE A 85 -22.46 30.74 -3.02
CA PHE A 85 -23.50 31.03 -4.02
C PHE A 85 -23.28 32.38 -4.68
N ILE A 86 -23.06 33.43 -3.88
CA ILE A 86 -22.76 34.78 -4.37
C ILE A 86 -21.52 34.80 -5.24
N LYS A 87 -20.44 34.18 -4.75
CA LYS A 87 -19.19 34.07 -5.50
C LYS A 87 -19.42 33.57 -6.94
N TYR A 88 -20.19 32.50 -7.11
CA TYR A 88 -20.44 31.96 -8.45
C TYR A 88 -21.53 32.69 -9.22
N LEU A 89 -22.46 33.34 -8.53
CA LEU A 89 -23.42 34.24 -9.14
C LEU A 89 -22.68 35.40 -9.84
N ASP A 90 -21.72 36.03 -9.16
CA ASP A 90 -20.85 37.09 -9.70
C ASP A 90 -20.11 36.61 -10.97
N GLN A 91 -19.49 35.42 -10.91
CA GLN A 91 -18.74 34.86 -12.04
C GLN A 91 -19.65 34.56 -13.24
N THR A 92 -20.85 34.03 -13.00
CA THR A 92 -21.78 33.63 -14.07
C THR A 92 -22.47 34.85 -14.69
N ASN A 93 -22.82 35.84 -13.88
CA ASN A 93 -23.51 37.06 -14.31
C ASN A 93 -22.75 37.80 -15.42
N TYR A 94 -21.42 37.74 -15.41
CA TYR A 94 -20.61 38.24 -16.52
C TYR A 94 -20.98 37.64 -17.87
N SER A 95 -21.01 36.30 -17.95
CA SER A 95 -21.23 35.57 -19.19
C SER A 95 -22.65 35.85 -19.71
N ASN A 96 -23.62 35.95 -18.81
CA ASN A 96 -25.00 36.28 -19.13
C ASN A 96 -25.18 37.74 -19.55
N ALA A 97 -24.49 38.69 -18.90
CA ALA A 97 -24.48 40.11 -19.28
C ALA A 97 -23.90 40.30 -20.69
N PHE A 98 -22.82 39.58 -21.03
CA PHE A 98 -22.19 39.61 -22.36
C PHE A 98 -23.21 39.36 -23.49
N VAL A 99 -24.02 38.31 -23.35
CA VAL A 99 -25.02 37.90 -24.36
C VAL A 99 -26.29 38.76 -24.34
N SER A 100 -26.48 39.58 -23.31
CA SER A 100 -27.73 40.32 -23.06
C SER A 100 -27.62 41.84 -23.26
N GLY A 101 -26.72 42.30 -24.14
CA GLY A 101 -26.57 43.71 -24.49
C GLY A 101 -25.25 44.36 -24.11
N MET A 102 -24.38 43.70 -23.33
CA MET A 102 -23.07 44.26 -22.98
C MET A 102 -22.11 44.26 -24.18
N GLN A 103 -22.23 43.28 -25.08
CA GLN A 103 -21.40 43.24 -26.29
C GLN A 103 -21.68 44.46 -27.18
N GLU A 104 -22.95 44.80 -27.36
CA GLU A 104 -23.41 45.90 -28.18
C GLU A 104 -23.17 47.27 -27.52
N ASP A 105 -23.41 47.40 -26.20
CA ASP A 105 -23.25 48.67 -25.45
C ASP A 105 -21.79 49.10 -25.26
N LEU A 106 -20.84 48.16 -25.29
CA LEU A 106 -19.40 48.41 -25.14
C LEU A 106 -18.59 48.16 -26.42
N GLU A 107 -19.25 47.91 -27.56
CA GLU A 107 -18.65 47.66 -28.87
C GLU A 107 -17.56 46.56 -28.85
N LEU A 108 -17.84 45.43 -28.19
CA LEU A 108 -16.89 44.34 -27.98
C LEU A 108 -16.87 43.39 -29.20
N TYR A 109 -16.16 43.80 -30.26
CA TYR A 109 -16.02 43.03 -31.50
C TYR A 109 -14.61 42.42 -31.64
N GLY A 110 -14.36 41.30 -30.95
CA GLY A 110 -13.06 40.60 -31.03
C GLY A 110 -12.75 39.69 -29.84
N ASN A 111 -11.45 39.56 -29.52
CA ASN A 111 -10.95 38.73 -28.41
C ASN A 111 -11.14 39.39 -27.03
N GLU A 112 -11.74 40.58 -26.95
CA GLU A 112 -11.93 41.34 -25.71
C GLU A 112 -12.72 40.57 -24.65
N ARG A 113 -13.66 39.71 -25.08
CA ARG A 113 -14.41 38.80 -24.18
C ARG A 113 -13.49 37.84 -23.43
N ASN A 114 -12.51 37.28 -24.14
CA ASN A 114 -11.56 36.33 -23.58
C ASN A 114 -10.61 37.05 -22.62
N TRP A 115 -10.16 38.26 -22.99
CA TRP A 115 -9.31 39.10 -22.14
C TRP A 115 -9.96 39.45 -20.79
N LEU A 116 -11.28 39.68 -20.75
CA LEU A 116 -12.01 39.92 -19.48
C LEU A 116 -11.92 38.73 -18.52
N GLY A 117 -12.01 37.50 -19.04
CA GLY A 117 -11.80 36.27 -18.26
C GLY A 117 -10.34 36.07 -17.86
N THR A 118 -9.39 36.42 -18.73
CA THR A 118 -7.96 36.35 -18.45
C THR A 118 -7.55 37.26 -17.31
N TRP A 119 -7.98 38.53 -17.30
CA TRP A 119 -7.65 39.47 -16.22
C TRP A 119 -8.21 39.04 -14.87
N PHE A 120 -9.43 38.50 -14.85
CA PHE A 120 -10.01 37.91 -13.64
C PHE A 120 -9.17 36.72 -13.13
N SER A 121 -8.80 35.80 -14.02
CA SER A 121 -7.97 34.65 -13.68
C SER A 121 -6.57 35.06 -13.19
N LEU A 122 -5.95 36.09 -13.78
CA LEU A 122 -4.70 36.69 -13.30
C LEU A 122 -4.84 37.21 -11.86
N GLY A 123 -5.94 37.88 -11.54
CA GLY A 123 -6.25 38.33 -10.18
C GLY A 123 -6.31 37.17 -9.19
N ILE A 124 -7.04 36.11 -9.52
CA ILE A 124 -7.13 34.90 -8.70
C ILE A 124 -5.75 34.27 -8.50
N MET A 125 -4.94 34.16 -9.57
CA MET A 125 -3.62 33.55 -9.49
C MET A 125 -2.66 34.30 -8.58
N VAL A 126 -2.67 35.64 -8.63
CA VAL A 126 -1.86 36.48 -7.74
C VAL A 126 -2.37 36.40 -6.30
N GLY A 127 -3.69 36.36 -6.10
CA GLY A 127 -4.31 36.43 -4.78
C GLY A 127 -4.34 35.12 -3.98
N THR A 128 -4.51 33.97 -4.63
CA THR A 128 -4.91 32.71 -3.96
C THR A 128 -3.92 32.26 -2.88
N ILE A 129 -2.61 32.24 -3.18
CA ILE A 129 -1.60 31.80 -2.22
C ILE A 129 -1.38 32.83 -1.11
N PRO A 130 -1.14 34.13 -1.41
CA PRO A 130 -1.03 35.15 -0.36
C PRO A 130 -2.26 35.22 0.55
N ALA A 131 -3.48 35.13 0.00
CA ALA A 131 -4.71 35.13 0.78
C ALA A 131 -4.77 33.93 1.74
N GLN A 132 -4.47 32.72 1.25
CA GLN A 132 -4.43 31.53 2.10
C GLN A 132 -3.36 31.62 3.18
N MET A 133 -2.20 32.22 2.88
CA MET A 133 -1.13 32.44 3.85
C MET A 133 -1.54 33.47 4.91
N LEU A 134 -2.17 34.57 4.52
CA LEU A 134 -2.69 35.59 5.44
C LEU A 134 -3.71 35.00 6.40
N GLN A 135 -4.63 34.17 5.88
CA GLN A 135 -5.62 33.44 6.68
C GLN A 135 -4.96 32.50 7.71
N LEU A 136 -3.85 31.85 7.33
CA LEU A 136 -3.12 30.91 8.18
C LEU A 136 -2.27 31.58 9.27
N SER A 137 -1.75 32.78 9.03
CA SER A 137 -0.65 33.34 9.84
C SER A 137 -0.96 34.64 10.55
N HIS A 138 -1.82 35.51 10.00
CA HIS A 138 -1.95 36.90 10.46
C HIS A 138 -3.40 37.35 10.69
N ILE A 139 -4.37 36.91 9.87
CA ILE A 139 -5.74 37.45 9.86
C ILE A 139 -6.77 36.35 10.08
N ARG A 140 -7.73 36.62 10.97
CA ARG A 140 -8.82 35.71 11.30
C ARG A 140 -9.76 35.49 10.09
N PRO A 141 -10.19 34.25 9.79
CA PRO A 141 -11.10 33.96 8.67
C PRO A 141 -12.44 34.71 8.71
N SER A 142 -13.01 34.89 9.90
CA SER A 142 -14.30 35.60 10.09
C SER A 142 -14.25 37.08 9.68
N ILE A 143 -13.05 37.66 9.61
CA ILE A 143 -12.86 39.05 9.20
C ILE A 143 -12.38 39.10 7.75
N LEU A 144 -11.40 38.28 7.39
CA LEU A 144 -10.76 38.33 6.08
C LEU A 144 -11.75 38.03 4.95
N ILE A 145 -12.44 36.88 5.01
CA ILE A 145 -13.31 36.43 3.91
C ILE A 145 -14.45 37.43 3.68
N PRO A 146 -15.21 37.86 4.70
CA PRO A 146 -16.31 38.80 4.48
C PRO A 146 -15.86 40.22 4.12
N THR A 147 -14.68 40.66 4.59
CA THR A 147 -14.15 41.98 4.20
C THR A 147 -13.78 41.98 2.72
N CYS A 148 -13.12 40.92 2.25
CA CYS A 148 -12.89 40.73 0.82
C CYS A 148 -14.21 40.68 0.06
N GLU A 149 -15.24 40.01 0.59
CA GLU A 149 -16.59 39.91 0.00
C GLU A 149 -17.23 41.27 -0.21
N ILE A 150 -17.23 42.11 0.83
CA ILE A 150 -17.70 43.49 0.72
C ILE A 150 -16.90 44.27 -0.33
N CYS A 151 -15.57 44.12 -0.35
CA CYS A 151 -14.71 44.79 -1.31
C CYS A 151 -15.00 44.39 -2.76
N TRP A 152 -15.11 43.08 -3.06
CA TRP A 152 -15.39 42.66 -4.43
C TRP A 152 -16.84 42.96 -4.84
N SER A 153 -17.82 42.83 -3.95
CA SER A 153 -19.21 43.21 -4.25
C SER A 153 -19.34 44.69 -4.59
N ALA A 154 -18.59 45.57 -3.90
CA ALA A 154 -18.54 46.99 -4.25
C ALA A 154 -17.94 47.23 -5.65
N LEU A 155 -16.90 46.48 -6.02
CA LEU A 155 -16.31 46.53 -7.37
C LEU A 155 -17.26 45.98 -8.44
N VAL A 156 -18.07 44.96 -8.11
CA VAL A 156 -19.11 44.40 -8.99
C VAL A 156 -20.18 45.46 -9.29
N ILE A 157 -20.68 46.16 -8.27
CA ILE A 157 -21.60 47.30 -8.47
C ILE A 157 -20.94 48.34 -9.40
N GLY A 158 -19.65 48.61 -9.19
CA GLY A 158 -18.85 49.49 -10.04
C GLY A 158 -18.84 49.10 -11.52
N MET A 159 -18.90 47.81 -11.86
CA MET A 159 -18.95 47.34 -13.26
C MET A 159 -20.19 47.85 -14.01
N GLY A 160 -21.34 47.97 -13.33
CA GLY A 160 -22.60 48.47 -13.91
C GLY A 160 -22.53 49.93 -14.40
N PHE A 161 -21.60 50.72 -13.85
CA PHE A 161 -21.42 52.14 -14.18
C PHE A 161 -20.29 52.42 -15.17
N THR A 162 -19.59 51.39 -15.63
CA THR A 162 -18.46 51.57 -16.55
C THR A 162 -18.90 51.85 -17.98
N HIS A 163 -18.12 52.66 -18.70
CA HIS A 163 -18.32 52.98 -20.12
C HIS A 163 -17.11 52.60 -20.98
N SER A 164 -16.09 51.97 -20.38
CA SER A 164 -14.83 51.63 -21.06
C SER A 164 -14.39 50.21 -20.71
N ILE A 165 -13.98 49.47 -21.73
CA ILE A 165 -13.46 48.10 -21.60
C ILE A 165 -12.17 48.02 -20.78
N LYS A 166 -11.31 49.05 -20.83
CA LYS A 166 -10.05 49.09 -20.06
C LYS A 166 -10.30 49.17 -18.56
N VAL A 167 -11.31 49.94 -18.15
CA VAL A 167 -11.74 50.01 -16.74
C VAL A 167 -12.33 48.67 -16.31
N MET A 168 -13.08 48.01 -17.20
CA MET A 168 -13.60 46.67 -16.95
C MET A 168 -12.48 45.64 -16.72
N TYR A 169 -11.37 45.69 -17.47
CA TYR A 169 -10.21 44.82 -17.22
C TYR A 169 -9.60 45.05 -15.84
N ALA A 170 -9.43 46.31 -15.43
CA ALA A 170 -8.89 46.63 -14.11
C ALA A 170 -9.83 46.14 -12.98
N LEU A 171 -11.14 46.39 -13.10
CA LEU A 171 -12.14 45.90 -12.14
C LEU A 171 -12.11 44.37 -12.05
N ARG A 172 -12.05 43.67 -13.19
CA ARG A 172 -11.95 42.21 -13.24
C ARG A 172 -10.75 41.66 -12.49
N PHE A 173 -9.58 42.30 -12.66
CA PHE A 173 -8.37 41.92 -11.94
C PHE A 173 -8.54 42.05 -10.42
N PHE A 174 -9.05 43.20 -9.94
CA PHE A 174 -9.23 43.42 -8.51
C PHE A 174 -10.33 42.55 -7.90
N ILE A 175 -11.43 42.31 -8.63
CA ILE A 175 -12.47 41.35 -8.20
C ILE A 175 -11.84 39.97 -8.04
N GLY A 176 -11.11 39.47 -9.04
CA GLY A 176 -10.41 38.20 -8.94
C GLY A 176 -9.39 38.15 -7.80
N LEU A 177 -8.70 39.25 -7.52
CA LEU A 177 -7.76 39.35 -6.41
C LEU A 177 -8.44 39.16 -5.05
N PHE A 178 -9.55 39.87 -4.80
CA PHE A 178 -10.29 39.77 -3.53
C PHE A 178 -11.05 38.46 -3.40
N GLU A 179 -11.62 37.93 -4.49
CA GLU A 179 -12.39 36.69 -4.49
C GLU A 179 -11.52 35.44 -4.24
N SER A 180 -10.21 35.55 -4.49
CA SER A 180 -9.24 34.45 -4.34
C SER A 180 -9.20 33.80 -2.95
N CYS A 181 -9.59 34.53 -1.89
CA CYS A 181 -9.61 34.00 -0.53
C CYS A 181 -10.82 33.10 -0.23
N ALA A 182 -11.91 33.24 -0.97
CA ALA A 182 -13.20 32.67 -0.60
C ALA A 182 -13.22 31.14 -0.76
N PHE A 183 -12.89 30.62 -1.96
CA PHE A 183 -12.93 29.18 -2.22
C PHE A 183 -12.04 28.34 -1.29
N PRO A 184 -10.70 28.53 -1.27
CA PRO A 184 -9.84 27.74 -0.41
C PRO A 184 -10.08 28.04 1.07
N GLY A 185 -10.50 29.28 1.40
CA GLY A 185 -10.83 29.69 2.75
C GLY A 185 -12.04 28.96 3.32
N TYR A 186 -13.15 28.86 2.57
CA TYR A 186 -14.34 28.11 2.98
C TYR A 186 -14.05 26.63 3.18
N ILE A 187 -13.31 26.00 2.25
CA ILE A 187 -12.95 24.58 2.36
C ILE A 187 -12.04 24.34 3.58
N ALA A 188 -11.05 25.21 3.80
CA ALA A 188 -10.17 25.12 4.97
C ALA A 188 -10.95 25.25 6.29
N MET A 189 -11.97 26.11 6.32
CA MET A 189 -12.85 26.27 7.48
C MET A 189 -13.71 25.01 7.69
N LEU A 190 -14.32 24.45 6.64
CA LEU A 190 -15.08 23.21 6.74
C LEU A 190 -14.22 22.06 7.28
N GLY A 191 -13.00 21.89 6.76
CA GLY A 191 -12.07 20.87 7.26
C GLY A 191 -11.48 21.14 8.65
N SER A 192 -11.67 22.35 9.20
CA SER A 192 -11.29 22.69 10.57
C SER A 192 -12.41 22.38 11.57
N TRP A 193 -13.68 22.44 11.16
CA TRP A 193 -14.83 22.24 12.06
C TRP A 193 -15.44 20.85 11.95
N TYR A 194 -15.51 20.27 10.76
CA TYR A 194 -16.15 18.97 10.51
C TYR A 194 -15.16 17.80 10.58
N GLY A 195 -15.65 16.66 11.09
CA GLY A 195 -14.87 15.43 11.14
C GLY A 195 -14.73 14.74 9.78
N PRO A 196 -13.81 13.77 9.62
CA PRO A 196 -13.63 13.02 8.36
C PRO A 196 -14.87 12.22 7.90
N ASN A 197 -15.83 11.99 8.80
CA ASN A 197 -17.08 11.29 8.51
C ASN A 197 -18.22 12.21 8.07
N GLU A 198 -18.04 13.52 8.25
CA GLU A 198 -19.05 14.55 8.01
C GLU A 198 -18.67 15.45 6.82
N LEU A 199 -17.38 15.53 6.52
CA LEU A 199 -16.81 16.52 5.62
C LEU A 199 -17.20 16.28 4.14
N THR A 200 -17.24 15.03 3.66
CA THR A 200 -17.45 14.75 2.23
C THR A 200 -18.82 15.20 1.75
N LYS A 201 -19.90 14.86 2.48
CA LYS A 201 -21.26 15.31 2.16
C LYS A 201 -21.37 16.84 2.07
N ARG A 202 -20.73 17.55 3.00
CA ARG A 202 -20.79 19.02 3.07
C ARG A 202 -19.96 19.68 1.98
N LEU A 203 -18.81 19.12 1.62
CA LEU A 203 -18.04 19.54 0.46
C LEU A 203 -18.80 19.28 -0.84
N ALA A 204 -19.47 18.13 -0.97
CA ALA A 204 -20.29 17.80 -2.13
C ALA A 204 -21.41 18.83 -2.33
N ILE A 205 -22.16 19.14 -1.27
CA ILE A 205 -23.21 20.16 -1.33
C ILE A 205 -22.62 21.55 -1.62
N LEU A 206 -21.51 21.91 -0.98
CA LEU A 206 -20.86 23.22 -1.20
C LEU A 206 -20.47 23.40 -2.66
N LEU A 207 -19.79 22.44 -3.27
CA LEU A 207 -19.33 22.58 -4.65
C LEU A 207 -20.49 22.63 -5.65
N GLU A 208 -21.59 21.92 -5.38
CA GLU A 208 -22.77 21.94 -6.24
C GLU A 208 -23.61 23.22 -6.14
N VAL A 209 -23.32 24.10 -5.17
CA VAL A 209 -23.90 25.45 -5.16
C VAL A 209 -23.51 26.23 -6.42
N GLU A 210 -22.36 25.94 -7.04
CA GLU A 210 -21.96 26.48 -8.34
C GLU A 210 -23.03 26.24 -9.41
N SER A 211 -23.47 24.98 -9.53
CA SER A 211 -24.52 24.56 -10.46
C SER A 211 -25.82 25.33 -10.22
N ILE A 212 -26.19 25.52 -8.95
CA ILE A 212 -27.41 26.24 -8.53
C ILE A 212 -27.30 27.75 -8.84
N ALA A 213 -26.15 28.36 -8.54
CA ALA A 213 -25.89 29.78 -8.82
C ALA A 213 -25.92 30.06 -10.33
N SER A 214 -25.34 29.16 -11.13
CA SER A 214 -25.35 29.26 -12.59
C SER A 214 -26.78 29.22 -13.16
N MET A 215 -27.62 28.31 -12.65
CA MET A 215 -29.04 28.25 -12.99
C MET A 215 -29.78 29.53 -12.60
N PHE A 216 -29.56 30.04 -11.38
CA PHE A 216 -30.22 31.25 -10.87
C PHE A 216 -29.82 32.50 -11.67
N SER A 217 -28.53 32.65 -12.00
CA SER A 217 -27.99 33.77 -12.78
C SER A 217 -28.73 33.95 -14.13
N GLY A 218 -28.99 32.85 -14.84
CA GLY A 218 -29.69 32.89 -16.11
C GLY A 218 -31.13 33.40 -15.98
N TYR A 219 -31.85 32.93 -14.95
CA TYR A 219 -33.22 33.40 -14.66
C TYR A 219 -33.25 34.85 -14.17
N LEU A 220 -32.30 35.24 -13.32
CA LEU A 220 -32.15 36.62 -12.85
C LEU A 220 -31.95 37.58 -14.02
N GLN A 221 -31.06 37.24 -14.95
CA GLN A 221 -30.81 38.06 -16.14
C GLN A 221 -32.05 38.16 -17.04
N ALA A 222 -32.77 37.06 -17.28
CA ALA A 222 -34.00 37.10 -18.07
C ALA A 222 -35.09 37.98 -17.42
N GLY A 223 -35.21 37.92 -16.09
CA GLY A 223 -36.11 38.77 -15.31
C GLY A 223 -35.75 40.26 -15.40
N LEU A 224 -34.49 40.60 -15.22
CA LEU A 224 -34.02 42.00 -15.28
C LEU A 224 -34.10 42.56 -16.70
N TYR A 225 -33.80 41.75 -17.71
CA TYR A 225 -33.94 42.16 -19.10
C TYR A 225 -35.39 42.44 -19.50
N SER A 226 -36.35 41.66 -19.01
CA SER A 226 -37.78 41.87 -19.32
C SER A 226 -38.45 42.99 -18.52
N SER A 227 -38.01 43.24 -17.27
CA SER A 227 -38.68 44.17 -16.36
C SER A 227 -37.96 45.51 -16.12
N MET A 228 -36.64 45.58 -16.33
CA MET A 228 -35.81 46.73 -15.97
C MET A 228 -34.95 47.28 -17.10
N ASN A 229 -34.95 46.67 -18.29
CA ASN A 229 -34.18 47.19 -19.41
C ASN A 229 -34.68 48.58 -19.85
N GLY A 230 -33.77 49.56 -19.90
CA GLY A 230 -34.08 50.97 -20.21
C GLY A 230 -34.64 51.78 -19.02
N ARG A 231 -34.85 51.16 -17.86
CA ARG A 231 -35.34 51.84 -16.65
C ARG A 231 -34.23 52.69 -16.05
N HIS A 232 -34.52 53.97 -15.77
CA HIS A 232 -33.54 54.99 -15.36
C HIS A 232 -32.37 55.20 -16.36
N GLY A 233 -32.55 54.86 -17.64
CA GLY A 233 -31.50 55.03 -18.65
C GLY A 233 -30.38 53.99 -18.60
N LEU A 234 -30.52 52.94 -17.79
CA LEU A 234 -29.55 51.84 -17.69
C LEU A 234 -30.04 50.61 -18.46
N ALA A 235 -29.14 49.99 -19.22
CA ALA A 235 -29.38 48.72 -19.88
C ALA A 235 -29.58 47.57 -18.86
N GLY A 236 -30.35 46.54 -19.23
CA GLY A 236 -30.66 45.42 -18.33
C GLY A 236 -29.43 44.70 -17.77
N TRP A 237 -28.33 44.62 -18.54
CA TRP A 237 -27.07 44.02 -18.07
C TRP A 237 -26.35 44.87 -17.00
N ARG A 238 -26.54 46.19 -17.00
CA ARG A 238 -25.97 47.08 -15.97
C ARG A 238 -26.72 46.90 -14.65
N TRP A 239 -28.04 46.76 -14.73
CA TRP A 239 -28.88 46.42 -13.58
C TRP A 239 -28.53 45.06 -12.98
N LEU A 240 -28.07 44.10 -13.79
CA LEU A 240 -27.61 42.80 -13.30
C LEU A 240 -26.50 42.97 -12.27
N PHE A 241 -25.41 43.67 -12.61
CA PHE A 241 -24.28 43.86 -11.69
C PHE A 241 -24.64 44.68 -10.45
N ILE A 242 -25.57 45.64 -10.57
CA ILE A 242 -26.06 46.40 -9.42
C ILE A 242 -26.86 45.48 -8.48
N MET A 243 -27.82 44.71 -9.01
CA MET A 243 -28.66 43.81 -8.22
C MET A 243 -27.84 42.69 -7.58
N ASP A 244 -26.85 42.18 -8.30
CA ASP A 244 -25.90 41.19 -7.81
C ASP A 244 -25.16 41.68 -6.56
N GLY A 245 -24.57 42.87 -6.64
CA GLY A 245 -23.90 43.48 -5.48
C GLY A 245 -24.87 43.81 -4.33
N VAL A 246 -26.10 44.23 -4.63
CA VAL A 246 -27.13 44.50 -3.60
C VAL A 246 -27.55 43.23 -2.87
N ILE A 247 -27.62 42.08 -3.54
CA ILE A 247 -27.89 40.78 -2.90
C ILE A 247 -26.67 40.31 -2.10
N SER A 248 -25.46 40.64 -2.59
CA SER A 248 -24.20 40.18 -2.02
C SER A 248 -23.81 40.88 -0.73
N VAL A 249 -23.94 42.21 -0.66
CA VAL A 249 -23.51 43.01 0.51
C VAL A 249 -24.16 42.57 1.83
N PRO A 250 -25.48 42.30 1.92
CA PRO A 250 -26.11 41.81 3.15
C PRO A 250 -25.56 40.45 3.59
N VAL A 251 -25.28 39.54 2.65
CA VAL A 251 -24.70 38.23 2.98
C VAL A 251 -23.25 38.38 3.43
N ALA A 252 -22.48 39.27 2.80
CA ALA A 252 -21.13 39.61 3.23
C ALA A 252 -21.11 40.15 4.66
N ILE A 253 -22.01 41.09 4.97
CA ILE A 253 -22.16 41.64 6.33
C ILE A 253 -22.56 40.54 7.32
N TRP A 254 -23.48 39.65 6.94
CA TRP A 254 -23.83 38.49 7.75
C TRP A 254 -22.63 37.55 7.98
N GLY A 255 -21.77 37.38 6.98
CA GLY A 255 -20.53 36.61 7.06
C GLY A 255 -19.63 37.03 8.22
N LEU A 256 -19.56 38.32 8.55
CA LEU A 256 -18.78 38.85 9.69
C LEU A 256 -19.24 38.29 11.06
N PHE A 257 -20.50 37.88 11.16
CA PHE A 257 -21.09 37.34 12.39
C PHE A 257 -21.33 35.82 12.32
N GLY A 258 -21.68 35.31 11.14
CA GLY A 258 -22.03 33.90 10.90
C GLY A 258 -20.82 32.98 10.74
N LEU A 259 -19.72 33.46 10.16
CA LEU A 259 -18.51 32.64 9.96
C LEU A 259 -17.73 32.51 11.28
N PRO A 260 -17.48 31.28 11.76
CA PRO A 260 -16.63 31.05 12.92
C PRO A 260 -15.14 31.12 12.53
N ASP A 261 -14.26 31.50 13.45
CA ASP A 261 -12.82 31.34 13.22
C ASP A 261 -12.39 29.87 13.36
N HIS A 262 -11.10 29.61 13.57
CA HIS A 262 -10.65 28.28 13.96
C HIS A 262 -11.19 27.90 15.36
N PRO A 263 -11.37 26.59 15.65
CA PRO A 263 -11.91 26.12 16.93
C PRO A 263 -11.20 26.63 18.20
N HIS A 264 -9.95 27.09 18.08
CA HIS A 264 -9.16 27.61 19.20
C HIS A 264 -9.34 29.11 19.47
N ASN A 265 -9.82 29.89 18.49
CA ASN A 265 -9.83 31.36 18.53
C ASN A 265 -11.16 31.95 18.01
N THR A 266 -12.27 31.21 18.17
CA THR A 266 -13.58 31.60 17.63
C THR A 266 -14.27 32.69 18.44
N ARG A 267 -14.86 33.66 17.72
CA ARG A 267 -15.73 34.71 18.26
C ARG A 267 -17.21 34.49 17.94
N ALA A 268 -17.57 33.37 17.31
CA ALA A 268 -18.94 33.19 16.81
C ALA A 268 -19.97 33.23 17.96
N PHE A 269 -20.99 34.06 17.82
CA PHE A 269 -21.97 34.36 18.88
C PHE A 269 -22.79 33.14 19.32
N TYR A 270 -22.89 32.12 18.46
CA TYR A 270 -23.67 30.91 18.71
C TYR A 270 -22.87 29.81 19.44
N TRP A 271 -21.63 30.08 19.86
CA TRP A 271 -20.81 29.16 20.64
C TRP A 271 -20.68 29.58 22.11
N THR A 272 -20.81 28.61 23.01
CA THR A 272 -20.42 28.77 24.42
C THR A 272 -19.07 28.09 24.65
N LYS A 273 -18.38 28.45 25.74
CA LYS A 273 -17.06 27.87 26.08
C LYS A 273 -17.10 26.34 26.17
N GLU A 274 -18.19 25.77 26.67
CA GLU A 274 -18.37 24.31 26.76
C GLU A 274 -18.46 23.64 25.38
N HIS A 275 -19.21 24.23 24.45
CA HIS A 275 -19.30 23.69 23.09
C HIS A 275 -17.96 23.79 22.35
N ILE A 276 -17.21 24.88 22.56
CA ILE A 276 -15.87 25.05 21.97
C ILE A 276 -14.93 23.96 22.48
N LYS A 277 -14.92 23.71 23.79
CA LYS A 277 -14.11 22.66 24.41
C LYS A 277 -14.48 21.28 23.85
N TYR A 278 -15.77 20.96 23.74
CA TYR A 278 -16.23 19.71 23.13
C TYR A 278 -15.77 19.57 21.66
N GLY A 279 -15.83 20.65 20.88
CA GLY A 279 -15.33 20.67 19.50
C GLY A 279 -13.82 20.42 19.40
N GLN A 280 -13.03 21.04 20.27
CA GLN A 280 -11.58 20.84 20.35
C GLN A 280 -11.23 19.40 20.73
N GLU A 281 -11.89 18.84 21.75
CA GLU A 281 -11.72 17.44 22.16
C GLU A 281 -12.09 16.48 21.03
N ARG A 282 -13.17 16.77 20.28
CA ARG A 282 -13.61 15.97 19.13
C ARG A 282 -12.57 15.99 18.00
N ILE A 283 -12.05 17.15 17.66
CA ILE A 283 -11.08 17.31 16.57
C ILE A 283 -9.72 16.71 16.95
N ALA A 284 -9.33 16.82 18.22
CA ALA A 284 -8.15 16.17 18.76
C ALA A 284 -8.25 14.63 18.68
N LYS A 285 -9.43 14.05 18.96
CA LYS A 285 -9.69 12.61 18.76
C LYS A 285 -9.51 12.15 17.30
N PHE A 286 -9.78 13.02 16.33
CA PHE A 286 -9.55 12.73 14.90
C PHE A 286 -8.09 12.94 14.46
N GLY A 287 -7.19 13.32 15.37
CA GLY A 287 -5.79 13.50 15.04
C GLY A 287 -5.50 14.74 14.21
N VAL A 288 -6.32 15.78 14.30
CA VAL A 288 -5.96 17.06 13.67
C VAL A 288 -5.11 17.85 14.66
N ARG A 289 -3.85 18.13 14.29
CA ARG A 289 -2.95 18.93 15.13
C ARG A 289 -3.28 20.41 15.05
N GLU A 290 -2.91 21.13 16.10
CA GLU A 290 -2.99 22.59 16.10
C GLU A 290 -2.19 23.19 14.95
N GLN A 291 -2.66 24.34 14.47
CA GLN A 291 -1.98 25.09 13.42
C GLN A 291 -0.69 25.69 13.98
N VAL A 292 0.42 25.40 13.32
CA VAL A 292 1.72 26.03 13.62
C VAL A 292 1.85 27.28 12.76
N LYS A 293 2.45 28.34 13.30
CA LYS A 293 2.71 29.56 12.52
C LYS A 293 3.59 29.24 11.32
N LEU A 294 3.14 29.70 10.15
CA LEU A 294 3.79 29.43 8.87
C LEU A 294 5.12 30.18 8.77
N ASN A 295 6.23 29.44 8.75
CA ASN A 295 7.57 29.99 8.51
C ASN A 295 8.02 29.70 7.07
N TRP A 296 8.96 30.50 6.54
CA TRP A 296 9.52 30.28 5.19
C TRP A 296 10.13 28.88 5.00
N ALA A 297 10.72 28.33 6.05
CA ALA A 297 11.22 26.95 6.06
C ALA A 297 10.09 25.92 5.91
N GLU A 298 8.94 26.14 6.55
CA GLU A 298 7.78 25.24 6.43
C GLU A 298 7.17 25.32 5.03
N ILE A 299 7.09 26.52 4.45
CA ILE A 299 6.60 26.72 3.07
C ILE A 299 7.47 25.94 2.10
N LYS A 300 8.79 26.08 2.18
CA LYS A 300 9.73 25.30 1.36
C LYS A 300 9.53 23.80 1.55
N ARG A 301 9.40 23.34 2.80
CA ARG A 301 9.14 21.92 3.12
C ARG A 301 7.85 21.41 2.48
N ILE A 302 6.79 22.22 2.45
CA ILE A 302 5.49 21.85 1.91
C ILE A 302 5.54 21.78 0.38
N TYR A 303 6.05 22.82 -0.29
CA TYR A 303 6.08 22.88 -1.76
C TYR A 303 7.15 21.99 -2.40
N LEU A 304 8.30 21.76 -1.75
CA LEU A 304 9.28 20.75 -2.18
C LEU A 304 8.85 19.33 -1.77
N GLY A 305 7.88 19.22 -0.87
CA GLY A 305 7.33 17.95 -0.42
C GLY A 305 6.44 17.32 -1.49
N TRP A 306 6.65 16.04 -1.75
CA TRP A 306 5.82 15.26 -2.69
C TRP A 306 4.31 15.22 -2.33
N ARG A 307 3.94 15.47 -1.06
CA ARG A 307 2.56 15.35 -0.56
C ARG A 307 1.57 16.32 -1.22
N ILE A 308 2.00 17.53 -1.54
CA ILE A 308 1.12 18.53 -2.16
C ILE A 308 0.85 18.17 -3.62
N TRP A 309 1.89 17.77 -4.35
CA TRP A 309 1.80 17.43 -5.77
C TRP A 309 0.97 16.19 -6.05
N MET A 310 0.94 15.25 -5.11
CA MET A 310 0.05 14.09 -5.17
C MET A 310 -1.45 14.42 -5.22
N PHE A 311 -1.86 15.59 -4.75
CA PHE A 311 -3.24 16.05 -4.85
C PHE A 311 -3.43 17.01 -6.02
N VAL A 312 -2.50 17.95 -6.20
CA VAL A 312 -2.59 18.98 -7.23
C VAL A 312 -2.72 18.37 -8.62
N ILE A 313 -1.94 17.31 -8.92
CA ILE A 313 -1.97 16.62 -10.21
C ILE A 313 -3.35 15.98 -10.47
N PRO A 314 -3.87 15.05 -9.65
CA PRO A 314 -5.17 14.44 -9.92
C PRO A 314 -6.31 15.45 -9.89
N TYR A 315 -6.27 16.46 -9.01
CA TYR A 315 -7.29 17.52 -8.97
C TYR A 315 -7.38 18.27 -10.30
N THR A 316 -6.22 18.71 -10.81
CA THR A 316 -6.15 19.46 -12.07
C THR A 316 -6.56 18.61 -13.26
N MET A 317 -6.12 17.35 -13.32
CA MET A 317 -6.43 16.44 -14.44
C MET A 317 -7.92 16.06 -14.48
N VAL A 318 -8.55 15.86 -13.31
CA VAL A 318 -10.00 15.64 -13.21
C VAL A 318 -10.76 16.88 -13.68
N ALA A 319 -10.37 18.08 -13.22
CA ALA A 319 -11.00 19.33 -13.64
C ALA A 319 -10.84 19.58 -15.15
N ALA A 320 -9.66 19.31 -15.71
CA ALA A 320 -9.42 19.41 -17.14
C ALA A 320 -10.30 18.44 -17.93
N CYS A 321 -10.38 17.17 -17.50
CA CYS A 321 -11.24 16.16 -18.13
C CYS A 321 -12.73 16.56 -18.14
N HIS A 322 -13.19 17.31 -17.12
CA HIS A 322 -14.56 17.80 -16.99
C HIS A 322 -14.91 18.96 -17.94
N THR A 323 -13.91 19.62 -18.55
CA THR A 323 -14.10 20.85 -19.35
C THR A 323 -14.99 20.64 -20.58
N ALA A 324 -15.24 19.41 -21.01
CA ALA A 324 -16.15 19.08 -22.12
C ALA A 324 -17.57 19.66 -21.95
N THR A 325 -18.06 19.84 -20.71
CA THR A 325 -19.38 20.43 -20.42
C THR A 325 -19.53 21.86 -20.93
N SER A 326 -18.43 22.61 -20.99
CA SER A 326 -18.42 24.02 -21.41
C SER A 326 -18.77 24.22 -22.89
N TYR A 327 -18.65 23.18 -23.71
CA TYR A 327 -18.91 23.24 -25.16
C TYR A 327 -20.29 22.74 -25.57
N PHE A 328 -21.10 22.25 -24.62
CA PHE A 328 -22.44 21.73 -24.89
C PHE A 328 -23.36 22.78 -25.54
N ASN A 329 -23.32 24.02 -25.04
CA ASN A 329 -24.10 25.15 -25.58
C ASN A 329 -23.76 25.46 -27.04
N LEU A 330 -22.47 25.32 -27.40
CA LEU A 330 -22.01 25.63 -28.75
C LEU A 330 -22.51 24.59 -29.75
N TRP A 331 -22.46 23.31 -29.38
CA TRP A 331 -23.01 22.24 -30.20
C TRP A 331 -24.53 22.38 -30.38
N LEU A 332 -25.29 22.71 -29.32
CA LEU A 332 -26.74 22.96 -29.42
C LEU A 332 -27.06 24.13 -30.37
N LYS A 333 -26.22 25.16 -30.39
CA LYS A 333 -26.39 26.31 -31.28
C LYS A 333 -26.22 25.93 -32.75
N GLU A 334 -25.21 25.13 -33.06
CA GLU A 334 -24.94 24.69 -34.44
C GLU A 334 -26.00 23.74 -34.98
N GLU A 335 -26.56 22.89 -34.12
CA GLU A 335 -27.69 22.02 -34.46
C GLU A 335 -29.02 22.77 -34.70
N GLY A 336 -29.04 24.09 -34.49
CA GLY A 336 -30.20 24.95 -34.78
C GLY A 336 -31.28 24.93 -33.70
N TYR A 337 -30.95 24.59 -32.45
CA TYR A 337 -31.89 24.71 -31.34
C TYR A 337 -32.23 26.19 -31.05
N SER A 338 -33.43 26.46 -30.54
CA SER A 338 -33.81 27.83 -30.17
C SER A 338 -32.98 28.34 -28.99
N VAL A 339 -32.78 29.66 -28.90
CA VAL A 339 -32.02 30.31 -27.81
C VAL A 339 -32.51 29.88 -26.42
N GLN A 340 -33.82 29.70 -26.26
CA GLN A 340 -34.41 29.20 -25.01
C GLN A 340 -33.97 27.75 -24.73
N LYS A 341 -34.00 26.85 -25.72
CA LYS A 341 -33.58 25.45 -25.55
C LYS A 341 -32.08 25.32 -25.30
N ILE A 342 -31.26 26.17 -25.92
CA ILE A 342 -29.80 26.21 -25.69
C ILE A 342 -29.48 26.52 -24.23
N ASN A 343 -30.26 27.38 -23.57
CA ASN A 343 -30.06 27.73 -22.16
C ASN A 343 -30.72 26.73 -21.19
N TYR A 344 -31.83 26.09 -21.56
CA TYR A 344 -32.56 25.18 -20.66
C TYR A 344 -32.07 23.72 -20.69
N LEU A 345 -31.54 23.22 -21.81
CA LEU A 345 -31.03 21.84 -21.89
C LEU A 345 -29.81 21.57 -20.98
N PRO A 346 -28.79 22.46 -20.92
CA PRO A 346 -27.66 22.31 -19.99
C PRO A 346 -28.06 22.31 -18.52
N THR A 347 -29.15 23.01 -18.18
CA THR A 347 -29.71 23.00 -16.82
C THR A 347 -30.07 21.59 -16.35
N GLY A 348 -30.49 20.70 -17.26
CA GLY A 348 -30.67 19.28 -16.94
C GLY A 348 -29.36 18.57 -16.54
N GLY A 349 -28.23 18.98 -17.14
CA GLY A 349 -26.91 18.45 -16.82
C GLY A 349 -26.43 18.93 -15.47
N ASN A 350 -26.63 20.21 -15.16
CA ASN A 350 -26.39 20.76 -13.82
C ASN A 350 -27.24 20.06 -12.75
N ALA A 351 -28.51 19.79 -13.02
CA ALA A 351 -29.37 19.02 -12.10
C ALA A 351 -28.85 17.59 -11.88
N LEU A 352 -28.35 16.93 -12.93
CA LEU A 352 -27.75 15.61 -12.85
C LEU A 352 -26.46 15.62 -12.03
N ALA A 353 -25.59 16.63 -12.22
CA ALA A 353 -24.39 16.85 -11.43
C ALA A 353 -24.71 16.94 -9.93
N ILE A 354 -25.70 17.76 -9.56
CA ILE A 354 -26.13 17.93 -8.16
C ILE A 354 -26.51 16.58 -7.54
N VAL A 355 -27.34 15.79 -8.22
CA VAL A 355 -27.81 14.49 -7.71
C VAL A 355 -26.66 13.50 -7.58
N ILE A 356 -25.80 13.38 -8.60
CA ILE A 356 -24.68 12.42 -8.62
C ILE A 356 -23.65 12.79 -7.55
N THR A 357 -23.26 14.06 -7.46
CA THR A 357 -22.25 14.53 -6.51
C THR A 357 -22.68 14.33 -5.06
N VAL A 358 -23.94 14.64 -4.73
CA VAL A 358 -24.47 14.39 -3.39
C VAL A 358 -24.54 12.89 -3.09
N ALA A 359 -25.01 12.07 -4.05
CA ALA A 359 -25.07 10.61 -3.88
C ALA A 359 -23.68 9.99 -3.69
N TRP A 360 -22.68 10.38 -4.50
CA TRP A 360 -21.31 9.89 -4.37
C TRP A 360 -20.63 10.37 -3.09
N GLY A 361 -20.92 11.60 -2.65
CA GLY A 361 -20.47 12.11 -1.35
C GLY A 361 -21.00 11.26 -0.19
N MET A 362 -22.30 10.87 -0.24
CA MET A 362 -22.90 9.97 0.76
C MET A 362 -22.29 8.57 0.73
N ILE A 363 -22.08 8.00 -0.45
CA ILE A 363 -21.47 6.67 -0.62
C ILE A 363 -20.01 6.70 -0.15
N ALA A 364 -19.25 7.77 -0.45
CA ALA A 364 -17.87 7.94 -0.02
C ALA A 364 -17.75 7.98 1.50
N ASP A 365 -18.63 8.72 2.19
CA ASP A 365 -18.59 8.79 3.64
C ASP A 365 -18.90 7.46 4.33
N ARG A 366 -19.77 6.63 3.73
CA ARG A 366 -20.15 5.33 4.32
C ARG A 366 -19.19 4.19 3.97
N THR A 367 -18.75 4.12 2.71
CA THR A 367 -17.88 3.03 2.25
C THR A 367 -16.41 3.30 2.55
N LYS A 368 -16.01 4.57 2.66
CA LYS A 368 -14.61 5.02 2.74
C LYS A 368 -13.71 4.51 1.60
N GLN A 369 -14.33 4.04 0.51
CA GLN A 369 -13.65 3.54 -0.69
C GLN A 369 -13.43 4.67 -1.70
N TYR A 370 -12.73 5.74 -1.27
CA TYR A 370 -12.52 6.94 -2.08
C TYR A 370 -11.89 6.64 -3.45
N TYR A 371 -10.92 5.72 -3.50
CA TYR A 371 -10.25 5.32 -4.74
C TYR A 371 -11.23 4.82 -5.81
N TRP A 372 -12.08 3.85 -5.47
CA TRP A 372 -12.97 3.21 -6.43
C TRP A 372 -14.06 4.16 -6.92
N LEU A 373 -14.51 5.08 -6.06
CA LEU A 373 -15.52 6.08 -6.41
C LEU A 373 -14.99 7.13 -7.37
N ILE A 374 -13.76 7.60 -7.19
CA ILE A 374 -13.16 8.57 -8.11
C ILE A 374 -12.77 7.87 -9.43
N ALA A 375 -12.21 6.66 -9.37
CA ALA A 375 -11.81 5.91 -10.55
C ALA A 375 -13.01 5.55 -11.45
N SER A 376 -14.17 5.21 -10.86
CA SER A 376 -15.38 4.88 -11.65
C SER A 376 -15.94 6.10 -12.37
N LEU A 377 -15.97 7.27 -11.71
CA LEU A 377 -16.42 8.52 -12.34
C LEU A 377 -15.41 9.01 -13.40
N ALA A 378 -14.11 8.92 -13.14
CA ALA A 378 -13.09 9.25 -14.14
C ALA A 378 -13.20 8.36 -15.39
N LEU A 379 -13.50 7.06 -15.21
CA LEU A 379 -13.75 6.14 -16.32
C LEU A 379 -15.02 6.53 -17.10
N LEU A 380 -16.09 6.91 -16.39
CA LEU A 380 -17.33 7.38 -17.00
C LEU A 380 -17.10 8.63 -17.87
N MET A 381 -16.27 9.57 -17.40
CA MET A 381 -15.87 10.76 -18.17
C MET A 381 -15.02 10.40 -19.39
N ILE A 382 -14.11 9.44 -19.27
CA ILE A 382 -13.34 8.93 -20.42
C ILE A 382 -14.28 8.38 -21.49
N VAL A 383 -15.28 7.58 -21.09
CA VAL A 383 -16.29 7.04 -22.02
C VAL A 383 -17.07 8.16 -22.70
N ALA A 384 -17.50 9.18 -21.96
CA ALA A 384 -18.18 10.34 -22.55
C ALA A 384 -17.29 11.07 -23.57
N ASN A 385 -16.03 11.32 -23.24
CA ASN A 385 -15.08 11.98 -24.13
C ASN A 385 -14.72 11.12 -25.36
N ILE A 386 -14.74 9.77 -25.26
CA ILE A 386 -14.61 8.87 -26.42
C ILE A 386 -15.79 9.04 -27.36
N LEU A 387 -17.02 9.07 -26.84
CA LEU A 387 -18.22 9.28 -27.66
C LEU A 387 -18.20 10.64 -28.36
N LEU A 388 -17.79 11.69 -27.66
CA LEU A 388 -17.62 13.04 -28.24
C LEU A 388 -16.48 13.10 -29.26
N SER A 389 -15.43 12.28 -29.11
CA SER A 389 -14.33 12.22 -30.09
C SER A 389 -14.67 11.47 -31.37
N VAL A 390 -15.53 10.45 -31.32
CA VAL A 390 -15.95 9.70 -32.53
C VAL A 390 -16.88 10.55 -33.38
N TRP A 391 -17.70 11.41 -32.74
CA TRP A 391 -18.63 12.39 -33.30
C TRP A 391 -19.75 11.84 -34.21
N ASP A 392 -19.46 10.89 -35.10
CA ASP A 392 -20.38 10.30 -36.08
C ASP A 392 -21.29 9.23 -35.43
N ILE A 393 -22.05 9.64 -34.42
CA ILE A 393 -23.01 8.82 -33.66
C ILE A 393 -24.40 9.49 -33.65
N PRO A 394 -25.49 8.76 -33.33
CA PRO A 394 -26.82 9.36 -33.26
C PRO A 394 -26.87 10.56 -32.31
N LYS A 395 -27.67 11.59 -32.64
CA LYS A 395 -27.79 12.81 -31.82
C LYS A 395 -28.17 12.53 -30.36
N SER A 396 -28.97 11.50 -30.11
CA SER A 396 -29.29 11.03 -28.76
C SER A 396 -28.07 10.54 -27.97
N ALA A 397 -27.11 9.91 -28.64
CA ALA A 397 -25.85 9.46 -28.04
C ALA A 397 -24.90 10.64 -27.73
N LEU A 398 -24.85 11.66 -28.59
CA LEU A 398 -24.13 12.92 -28.29
C LEU A 398 -24.75 13.64 -27.08
N MET A 399 -26.08 13.78 -27.04
CA MET A 399 -26.78 14.32 -25.86
C MET A 399 -26.41 13.54 -24.59
N PHE A 400 -26.45 12.21 -24.65
CA PHE A 400 -26.10 11.34 -23.54
C PHE A 400 -24.65 11.53 -23.08
N ALA A 401 -23.69 11.65 -24.02
CA ALA A 401 -22.29 11.89 -23.71
C ALA A 401 -22.07 13.23 -22.99
N TYR A 402 -22.74 14.29 -23.43
CA TYR A 402 -22.70 15.58 -22.73
C TYR A 402 -23.30 15.50 -21.33
N TYR A 403 -24.47 14.88 -21.16
CA TYR A 403 -25.09 14.72 -19.82
C TYR A 403 -24.21 13.90 -18.87
N ILE A 404 -23.59 12.82 -19.35
CA ILE A 404 -22.65 12.03 -18.55
C ILE A 404 -21.41 12.83 -18.14
N SER A 405 -20.93 13.73 -19.00
CA SER A 405 -19.76 14.56 -18.68
C SER A 405 -20.00 15.45 -17.44
N TYR A 406 -21.25 15.81 -17.15
CA TYR A 406 -21.63 16.52 -15.93
C TYR A 406 -21.44 15.69 -14.65
N ALA A 407 -21.45 14.34 -14.73
CA ALA A 407 -21.20 13.49 -13.56
C ALA A 407 -19.77 13.63 -13.01
N GLY A 408 -18.85 14.19 -13.79
CA GLY A 408 -17.46 14.41 -13.39
C GLY A 408 -17.27 15.39 -12.23
N SER A 409 -18.25 16.27 -11.98
CA SER A 409 -18.25 17.22 -10.85
C SER A 409 -18.09 16.50 -9.50
N ALA A 410 -18.63 15.28 -9.38
CA ALA A 410 -18.60 14.47 -8.18
C ALA A 410 -17.19 13.99 -7.76
N CYS A 411 -16.22 13.99 -8.67
CA CYS A 411 -14.84 13.60 -8.36
C CYS A 411 -14.15 14.58 -7.41
N THR A 412 -14.36 15.88 -7.60
CA THR A 412 -13.68 16.95 -6.88
C THR A 412 -13.90 16.93 -5.36
N PRO A 413 -15.14 16.89 -4.83
CA PRO A 413 -15.37 16.87 -3.39
C PRO A 413 -14.85 15.57 -2.72
N VAL A 414 -14.97 14.43 -3.41
CA VAL A 414 -14.49 13.14 -2.91
C VAL A 414 -12.96 13.13 -2.82
N LEU A 415 -12.26 13.71 -3.80
CA LEU A 415 -10.81 13.83 -3.82
C LEU A 415 -10.30 14.78 -2.72
N ILE A 416 -10.95 15.93 -2.53
CA ILE A 416 -10.62 16.87 -1.44
C ILE A 416 -10.78 16.17 -0.09
N SER A 417 -11.92 15.50 0.14
CA SER A 417 -12.16 14.82 1.41
C SER A 417 -11.13 13.73 1.71
N TRP A 418 -10.81 12.90 0.70
CA TRP A 418 -9.81 11.85 0.86
C TRP A 418 -8.45 12.44 1.25
N THR A 419 -7.99 13.48 0.54
CA THR A 419 -6.69 14.10 0.81
C THR A 419 -6.62 14.87 2.12
N TYR A 420 -7.74 15.42 2.59
CA TYR A 420 -7.87 15.99 3.93
C TYR A 420 -7.68 14.91 5.01
N GLY A 421 -8.25 13.72 4.80
CA GLY A 421 -8.02 12.57 5.67
C GLY A 421 -6.56 12.09 5.67
N LEU A 422 -5.93 12.03 4.48
CA LEU A 422 -4.52 11.63 4.35
C LEU A 422 -3.55 12.61 5.02
N ASN A 423 -3.90 13.90 5.09
CA ASN A 423 -3.04 14.94 5.66
C ASN A 423 -3.55 15.49 7.01
N ALA A 424 -4.40 14.75 7.73
CA ALA A 424 -4.98 15.20 9.00
C ALA A 424 -3.94 15.66 10.03
N ALA A 425 -2.77 15.01 10.06
CA ALA A 425 -1.70 15.33 11.01
C ALA A 425 -0.91 16.62 10.67
N ASP A 426 -0.99 17.14 9.45
CA ASP A 426 -0.26 18.32 9.00
C ASP A 426 -1.23 19.38 8.47
N THR A 427 -1.74 20.18 9.41
CA THR A 427 -2.81 21.15 9.17
C THR A 427 -2.40 22.24 8.18
N ASN A 428 -1.13 22.66 8.16
CA ASN A 428 -0.59 23.66 7.23
C ASN A 428 -0.55 23.13 5.80
N THR A 429 -0.08 21.89 5.62
CA THR A 429 -0.08 21.22 4.30
C THR A 429 -1.50 21.04 3.77
N ARG A 430 -2.44 20.65 4.63
CA ARG A 430 -3.85 20.43 4.26
C ARG A 430 -4.55 21.70 3.77
N GLN A 431 -4.22 22.87 4.34
CA GLN A 431 -4.84 24.13 3.93
C GLN A 431 -4.24 24.69 2.64
N LEU A 432 -2.91 24.63 2.48
CA LEU A 432 -2.23 25.12 1.26
C LEU A 432 -2.50 24.23 0.03
N LEU A 433 -2.84 22.96 0.26
CA LEU A 433 -3.17 21.97 -0.75
C LEU A 433 -4.29 22.43 -1.71
N VAL A 434 -5.44 22.88 -1.19
CA VAL A 434 -6.59 23.29 -2.03
C VAL A 434 -6.30 24.61 -2.73
N ALA A 435 -5.68 25.57 -2.04
CA ALA A 435 -5.27 26.84 -2.64
C ALA A 435 -4.31 26.62 -3.82
N THR A 436 -3.33 25.73 -3.66
CA THR A 436 -2.35 25.42 -4.72
C THR A 436 -3.02 24.68 -5.87
N ALA A 437 -3.92 23.74 -5.59
CA ALA A 437 -4.62 23.02 -6.65
C ALA A 437 -5.55 23.96 -7.44
N ASN A 438 -6.25 24.88 -6.77
CA ASN A 438 -7.06 25.89 -7.43
C ASN A 438 -6.24 26.81 -8.32
N LEU A 439 -5.09 27.30 -7.81
CA LEU A 439 -4.14 28.10 -8.58
C LEU A 439 -3.74 27.39 -9.87
N VAL A 440 -3.30 26.13 -9.76
CA VAL A 440 -2.89 25.34 -10.92
C VAL A 440 -4.07 25.12 -11.87
N SER A 441 -5.27 24.81 -11.39
CA SER A 441 -6.45 24.69 -12.25
C SER A 441 -6.75 25.96 -13.04
N HIS A 442 -6.64 27.15 -12.44
CA HIS A 442 -6.81 28.41 -13.18
C HIS A 442 -5.72 28.64 -14.24
N VAL A 443 -4.47 28.25 -13.97
CA VAL A 443 -3.40 28.26 -14.98
C VAL A 443 -3.77 27.36 -16.18
N TRP A 444 -4.32 26.18 -15.91
CA TRP A 444 -4.74 25.26 -16.98
C TRP A 444 -5.91 25.80 -17.79
N VAL A 445 -6.94 26.34 -17.14
CA VAL A 445 -8.12 26.93 -17.81
C VAL A 445 -7.74 28.09 -18.73
N LEU A 446 -6.63 28.80 -18.48
CA LEU A 446 -6.21 29.94 -19.31
C LEU A 446 -5.77 29.55 -20.72
N TRP A 447 -5.04 28.43 -20.89
CA TRP A 447 -4.46 28.07 -22.18
C TRP A 447 -5.08 26.83 -22.81
N VAL A 448 -5.66 25.92 -22.02
CA VAL A 448 -6.22 24.67 -22.52
C VAL A 448 -7.35 24.89 -23.54
N PRO A 449 -8.36 25.75 -23.28
CA PRO A 449 -9.39 26.06 -24.29
C PRO A 449 -8.80 26.68 -25.57
N LEU A 450 -7.79 27.56 -25.43
CA LEU A 450 -7.17 28.24 -26.58
C LEU A 450 -6.46 27.26 -27.52
N VAL A 451 -5.84 26.22 -26.97
CA VAL A 451 -5.08 25.23 -27.74
C VAL A 451 -5.95 24.05 -28.20
N LEU A 452 -6.83 23.55 -27.33
CA LEU A 452 -7.60 22.33 -27.57
C LEU A 452 -8.96 22.57 -28.23
N PHE A 453 -9.55 23.75 -28.04
CA PHE A 453 -10.89 24.08 -28.49
C PHE A 453 -10.92 25.41 -29.25
N PRO A 454 -10.15 25.54 -30.34
CA PRO A 454 -10.17 26.75 -31.15
C PRO A 454 -11.54 26.93 -31.82
N THR A 455 -11.98 28.19 -31.93
CA THR A 455 -13.33 28.52 -32.42
C THR A 455 -13.60 28.09 -33.85
N TYR A 456 -12.58 27.90 -34.67
CA TYR A 456 -12.72 27.44 -36.06
C TYR A 456 -12.94 25.92 -36.19
N ASP A 457 -12.61 25.13 -35.16
CA ASP A 457 -12.82 23.66 -35.14
C ASP A 457 -14.12 23.26 -34.41
N ALA A 458 -14.87 24.25 -33.92
CA ALA A 458 -16.18 24.03 -33.34
C ALA A 458 -17.12 23.39 -34.40
N PRO A 459 -17.89 22.37 -34.04
CA PRO A 459 -18.14 21.80 -32.70
C PRO A 459 -17.42 20.46 -32.47
N LYS A 460 -16.77 19.92 -33.51
CA LYS A 460 -16.22 18.57 -33.55
C LYS A 460 -14.90 18.45 -32.80
N TYR A 461 -14.12 19.54 -32.75
CA TYR A 461 -12.82 19.64 -32.06
C TYR A 461 -11.93 18.41 -32.24
N LYS A 462 -11.27 18.31 -33.40
CA LYS A 462 -10.53 17.13 -33.85
C LYS A 462 -9.59 16.50 -32.80
N TYR A 463 -8.90 17.34 -32.02
CA TYR A 463 -7.94 16.90 -31.00
C TYR A 463 -8.40 17.16 -29.55
N GLY A 464 -9.40 18.03 -29.36
CA GLY A 464 -9.80 18.48 -28.02
C GLY A 464 -10.27 17.33 -27.14
N TYR A 465 -11.28 16.58 -27.59
CA TYR A 465 -11.83 15.45 -26.83
C TYR A 465 -10.83 14.30 -26.65
N GLN A 466 -9.93 14.07 -27.63
CA GLN A 466 -8.87 13.05 -27.53
C GLN A 466 -7.89 13.35 -26.40
N ILE A 467 -7.50 14.61 -26.25
CA ILE A 467 -6.58 15.04 -25.19
C ILE A 467 -7.28 15.04 -23.83
N LEU A 468 -8.59 15.31 -23.77
CA LEU A 468 -9.36 15.14 -22.54
C LEU A 468 -9.38 13.68 -22.05
N ILE A 469 -9.42 12.70 -22.96
CA ILE A 469 -9.28 11.27 -22.62
C ILE A 469 -7.91 11.00 -21.96
N LEU A 470 -6.84 11.57 -22.51
CA LEU A 470 -5.49 11.47 -21.94
C LEU A 470 -5.45 12.05 -20.52
N PHE A 471 -6.05 13.21 -20.28
CA PHE A 471 -6.14 13.79 -18.93
C PHE A 471 -6.93 12.89 -17.96
N GLY A 472 -8.01 12.25 -18.42
CA GLY A 472 -8.72 11.23 -17.63
C GLY A 472 -7.82 10.03 -17.27
N GLY A 473 -7.00 9.55 -18.21
CA GLY A 473 -6.03 8.47 -17.96
C GLY A 473 -4.96 8.88 -16.93
N ILE A 474 -4.39 10.08 -17.06
CA ILE A 474 -3.42 10.61 -16.11
C ILE A 474 -4.05 10.81 -14.72
N ALA A 475 -5.31 11.22 -14.65
CA ALA A 475 -6.04 11.31 -13.38
C ALA A 475 -6.12 9.94 -12.67
N ILE A 476 -6.49 8.86 -13.39
CA ILE A 476 -6.56 7.51 -12.79
C ILE A 476 -5.17 7.02 -12.34
N LEU A 477 -4.13 7.23 -13.17
CA LEU A 477 -2.76 6.85 -12.83
C LEU A 477 -2.26 7.59 -11.58
N SER A 478 -2.46 8.91 -11.52
CA SER A 478 -2.03 9.73 -10.37
C SER A 478 -2.80 9.40 -9.08
N ILE A 479 -4.10 9.10 -9.17
CA ILE A 479 -4.90 8.61 -8.03
C ILE A 479 -4.40 7.25 -7.53
N THR A 480 -4.02 6.35 -8.45
CA THR A 480 -3.47 5.03 -8.12
C THR A 480 -2.11 5.16 -7.42
N ALA A 481 -1.25 6.05 -7.93
CA ALA A 481 0.02 6.37 -7.30
C ALA A 481 -0.16 6.95 -5.89
N MET A 482 -1.13 7.84 -5.70
CA MET A 482 -1.47 8.40 -4.38
C MET A 482 -1.87 7.29 -3.38
N LYS A 483 -2.70 6.33 -3.80
CA LYS A 483 -3.09 5.18 -2.98
C LYS A 483 -1.87 4.33 -2.60
N TYR A 484 -1.03 3.98 -3.56
CA TYR A 484 0.13 3.11 -3.36
C TYR A 484 1.14 3.71 -2.39
N LEU A 485 1.54 4.97 -2.59
CA LEU A 485 2.55 5.62 -1.75
C LEU A 485 2.07 5.84 -0.32
N TYR A 486 0.77 6.08 -0.12
CA TYR A 486 0.23 6.26 1.21
C TYR A 486 0.09 4.95 1.98
N SER A 487 -0.27 3.84 1.31
CA SER A 487 -0.26 2.51 1.94
C SER A 487 1.13 2.15 2.48
N ARG A 488 2.19 2.38 1.69
CA ARG A 488 3.58 2.15 2.11
C ARG A 488 3.99 3.00 3.33
N LYS A 489 3.45 4.21 3.46
CA LYS A 489 3.75 5.09 4.60
C LYS A 489 2.93 4.76 5.85
N LYS A 490 1.71 4.22 5.69
CA LYS A 490 0.88 3.74 6.81
C LYS A 490 1.57 2.59 7.54
N GLU A 491 2.20 1.68 6.80
CA GLU A 491 3.03 0.59 7.36
C GLU A 491 4.17 1.14 8.23
N SER A 492 4.88 2.17 7.75
CA SER A 492 5.97 2.82 8.49
C SER A 492 5.50 3.57 9.76
N ARG A 493 4.31 4.17 9.77
CA ARG A 493 3.76 4.91 10.93
C ARG A 493 3.08 4.03 11.98
N GLY A 494 2.53 2.88 11.57
CA GLY A 494 1.98 1.89 12.51
C GLY A 494 3.05 1.44 13.52
N LEU A 495 4.28 1.27 13.03
CA LEU A 495 5.47 1.03 13.83
C LEU A 495 5.73 2.18 14.83
N GLU A 496 5.79 3.44 14.39
CA GLU A 496 5.99 4.61 15.27
C GLU A 496 4.95 4.76 16.40
N LYS A 497 3.67 4.50 16.12
CA LYS A 497 2.60 4.57 17.14
C LYS A 497 2.75 3.50 18.21
N TRP A 498 3.09 2.28 17.79
CA TRP A 498 3.39 1.16 18.69
C TRP A 498 4.54 1.52 19.64
N TRP A 499 5.57 2.21 19.13
CA TRP A 499 6.70 2.71 19.93
C TRP A 499 6.31 3.75 20.99
N THR A 500 5.41 4.68 20.69
CA THR A 500 4.97 5.71 21.65
C THR A 500 4.02 5.18 22.73
N PHE A 501 3.23 4.17 22.43
CA PHE A 501 2.37 3.50 23.42
C PHE A 501 3.21 2.79 24.50
N LEU A 502 4.31 2.14 24.09
CA LEU A 502 5.26 1.47 24.99
C LEU A 502 5.99 2.39 25.97
N LEU A 503 6.08 3.69 25.67
CA LEU A 503 6.92 4.65 26.39
C LEU A 503 6.18 5.48 27.45
N ASN A 504 4.85 5.58 27.36
CA ASN A 504 4.07 6.56 28.13
C ASN A 504 3.39 6.01 29.39
N ASP A 505 3.49 4.71 29.68
CA ASP A 505 2.85 4.12 30.86
C ASP A 505 3.87 3.94 31.99
N GLU A 506 4.19 5.06 32.66
CA GLU A 506 5.19 5.18 33.75
C GLU A 506 4.81 4.42 35.05
N LYS A 507 3.66 3.74 35.12
CA LYS A 507 3.10 3.25 36.40
C LYS A 507 3.14 1.74 36.64
N VAL A 508 3.73 0.94 35.76
CA VAL A 508 3.69 -0.53 35.93
C VAL A 508 5.08 -1.12 36.12
N PRO A 509 5.37 -1.75 37.29
CA PRO A 509 6.61 -2.50 37.49
C PRO A 509 6.78 -3.56 36.40
N LEU A 510 8.00 -3.70 35.87
CA LEU A 510 8.33 -4.59 34.73
C LEU A 510 7.82 -6.03 34.90
N SER A 511 7.73 -6.51 36.14
CA SER A 511 7.26 -7.86 36.50
C SER A 511 5.75 -8.04 36.48
N GLU A 512 4.94 -6.98 36.61
CA GLU A 512 3.50 -7.11 36.92
C GLU A 512 2.55 -6.80 35.76
N GLY A 513 2.95 -6.06 34.71
CA GLY A 513 2.02 -5.74 33.61
C GLY A 513 2.50 -5.97 32.18
N TYR A 514 3.80 -5.88 31.91
CA TYR A 514 4.31 -5.96 30.53
C TYR A 514 4.55 -7.38 30.03
N ILE A 515 4.94 -8.29 30.93
CA ILE A 515 5.18 -9.70 30.62
C ILE A 515 3.88 -10.46 30.29
N PRO A 516 2.74 -10.30 31.02
CA PRO A 516 1.48 -10.91 30.63
C PRO A 516 1.01 -10.47 29.24
N LEU A 517 1.22 -9.20 28.88
CA LEU A 517 0.78 -8.63 27.59
C LEU A 517 1.56 -9.20 26.41
N LEU A 518 2.89 -9.28 26.52
CA LEU A 518 3.76 -9.87 25.49
C LEU A 518 3.53 -11.39 25.33
N VAL A 519 3.17 -12.09 26.40
CA VAL A 519 2.87 -13.53 26.38
C VAL A 519 1.47 -13.79 25.83
N ASN A 520 0.46 -13.01 26.24
CA ASN A 520 -0.90 -13.12 25.70
C ASN A 520 -0.96 -12.81 24.20
N LEU A 521 -0.17 -11.83 23.73
CA LEU A 521 -0.02 -11.56 22.29
C LEU A 521 0.57 -12.76 21.54
N THR A 522 1.48 -13.56 22.13
CA THR A 522 1.97 -14.78 21.47
C THR A 522 0.95 -15.93 21.43
N VAL A 523 -0.01 -15.94 22.38
CA VAL A 523 -1.10 -16.92 22.43
C VAL A 523 -2.19 -16.54 21.43
N GLU A 524 -2.58 -15.27 21.37
CA GLU A 524 -3.55 -14.73 20.41
C GLU A 524 -2.98 -14.71 18.98
N ASP A 525 -1.69 -14.46 18.78
CA ASP A 525 -1.04 -14.51 17.47
C ASP A 525 -0.87 -15.96 16.96
N LYS A 526 -0.75 -16.95 17.87
CA LYS A 526 -0.89 -18.39 17.51
C LYS A 526 -2.32 -18.72 17.09
N ALA A 527 -3.33 -18.15 17.74
CA ALA A 527 -4.73 -18.31 17.34
C ALA A 527 -5.02 -17.61 15.99
N ALA A 528 -4.47 -16.41 15.77
CA ALA A 528 -4.59 -15.66 14.52
C ALA A 528 -3.88 -16.35 13.34
N LYS A 529 -2.74 -17.02 13.58
CA LYS A 529 -2.06 -17.86 12.59
C LYS A 529 -2.77 -19.20 12.34
N GLY A 530 -3.50 -19.73 13.32
CA GLY A 530 -4.34 -20.92 13.19
C GLY A 530 -5.68 -20.69 12.48
N LEU A 531 -6.21 -19.46 12.52
CA LEU A 531 -7.49 -19.07 11.89
C LEU A 531 -7.40 -18.78 10.38
N ARG A 532 -6.22 -18.88 9.76
CA ARG A 532 -6.07 -18.75 8.29
C ARG A 532 -6.49 -19.98 7.48
N LYS A 533 -7.22 -20.93 8.08
CA LYS A 533 -7.92 -22.01 7.37
C LYS A 533 -9.39 -22.09 7.78
N HIS A 534 -10.24 -21.27 7.15
CA HIS A 534 -11.56 -21.73 6.72
C HIS A 534 -12.14 -20.86 5.58
N LYS A 535 -12.65 -21.56 4.57
CA LYS A 535 -13.32 -21.03 3.37
C LYS A 535 -14.71 -20.45 3.68
N GLY A 536 -15.05 -19.39 2.96
CA GLY A 536 -16.42 -19.10 2.49
C GLY A 536 -17.27 -18.25 3.42
N GLY A 537 -17.51 -16.99 3.03
CA GLY A 537 -18.53 -16.14 3.64
C GLY A 537 -18.08 -14.69 3.81
N THR A 538 -18.85 -13.79 3.20
CA THR A 538 -18.78 -12.33 3.31
C THR A 538 -18.68 -11.85 4.76
N THR A 539 -17.47 -11.59 5.26
CA THR A 539 -17.23 -10.81 6.50
C THR A 539 -15.87 -10.10 6.42
N ARG A 540 -15.82 -8.89 7.00
CA ARG A 540 -14.71 -7.91 7.02
C ARG A 540 -13.33 -8.53 7.28
N GLU A 541 -12.34 -8.15 6.48
CA GLU A 541 -10.92 -8.24 6.84
C GLU A 541 -10.51 -6.96 7.60
N ASP A 542 -10.02 -7.11 8.83
CA ASP A 542 -9.39 -6.03 9.60
C ASP A 542 -7.85 -6.11 9.57
N ALA A 543 -7.24 -5.01 9.98
CA ALA A 543 -5.88 -4.56 9.71
C ALA A 543 -4.75 -5.57 9.95
N VAL A 544 -3.75 -5.50 9.06
CA VAL A 544 -2.42 -6.08 9.24
C VAL A 544 -1.75 -5.42 10.45
N TYR A 545 -1.85 -6.06 11.60
CA TYR A 545 -0.95 -5.80 12.72
C TYR A 545 0.43 -6.34 12.34
N VAL A 546 1.41 -5.44 12.21
CA VAL A 546 2.83 -5.85 12.31
C VAL A 546 2.95 -6.59 13.62
N SER A 547 3.44 -7.83 13.58
CA SER A 547 3.46 -8.65 14.78
C SER A 547 4.43 -8.04 15.79
N ALA A 548 4.03 -7.92 17.07
CA ALA A 548 4.92 -7.46 18.15
C ALA A 548 6.28 -8.22 18.16
N LEU A 549 6.30 -9.44 17.61
CA LEU A 549 7.47 -10.25 17.31
C LEU A 549 8.51 -9.54 16.41
N GLU A 550 8.08 -8.89 15.34
CA GLU A 550 8.97 -8.19 14.40
C GLU A 550 9.58 -6.95 15.06
N ALA A 551 8.81 -6.27 15.89
CA ALA A 551 9.27 -5.09 16.61
C ALA A 551 10.31 -5.43 17.70
N VAL A 552 10.09 -6.50 18.48
CA VAL A 552 11.08 -7.00 19.47
C VAL A 552 12.37 -7.48 18.79
N ARG A 553 12.26 -8.16 17.63
CA ARG A 553 13.43 -8.63 16.87
C ARG A 553 14.31 -7.47 16.39
N ASP A 554 13.70 -6.44 15.82
CA ASP A 554 14.41 -5.43 15.03
C ASP A 554 14.86 -4.21 15.85
N ASN A 555 14.29 -3.95 17.04
CA ASN A 555 14.58 -2.72 17.82
C ASN A 555 14.89 -2.96 19.33
N ARG A 556 15.40 -4.15 19.68
CA ARG A 556 15.70 -4.56 21.08
C ARG A 556 16.58 -3.59 21.88
N HIS A 557 17.64 -3.02 21.28
CA HIS A 557 18.52 -2.07 21.97
C HIS A 557 17.82 -0.72 22.23
N GLU A 558 16.96 -0.31 21.31
CA GLU A 558 16.17 0.90 21.47
C GLU A 558 15.11 0.69 22.56
N LEU A 559 14.52 -0.51 22.62
CA LEU A 559 13.57 -0.93 23.67
C LEU A 559 14.23 -0.94 25.06
N ALA A 560 15.43 -1.53 25.22
CA ALA A 560 16.17 -1.54 26.49
C ALA A 560 16.51 -0.12 26.96
N ARG A 561 17.04 0.73 26.07
CA ARG A 561 17.37 2.14 26.35
C ARG A 561 16.14 2.96 26.77
N LYS A 562 15.01 2.74 26.09
CA LYS A 562 13.75 3.46 26.31
C LYS A 562 13.03 3.04 27.59
N LEU A 563 13.18 1.79 28.01
CA LEU A 563 12.67 1.27 29.28
C LEU A 563 13.57 1.62 30.48
N ASN A 564 14.64 2.40 30.27
CA ASN A 564 15.63 2.78 31.28
C ASN A 564 16.27 1.56 31.96
N LEU A 565 16.39 0.46 31.21
CA LEU A 565 17.09 -0.76 31.61
C LEU A 565 18.55 -0.65 31.15
N ASP A 566 19.44 -1.37 31.82
CA ASP A 566 20.81 -1.52 31.32
C ASP A 566 20.75 -2.01 29.87
N THR A 567 21.43 -1.30 28.96
CA THR A 567 21.34 -1.53 27.52
C THR A 567 21.84 -2.90 27.11
N ASP A 568 22.55 -3.57 28.01
CA ASP A 568 23.09 -4.90 27.82
C ASP A 568 22.03 -5.99 28.08
N HIS A 569 21.01 -5.76 28.91
CA HIS A 569 19.99 -6.77 29.21
C HIS A 569 19.03 -7.02 28.04
N GLY A 570 18.78 -8.29 27.70
CA GLY A 570 17.89 -8.69 26.60
C GLY A 570 18.36 -8.27 25.21
N SER A 571 19.65 -7.96 25.07
CA SER A 571 20.27 -7.50 23.82
C SER A 571 20.86 -8.63 22.96
N GLY A 572 21.03 -9.82 23.54
CA GLY A 572 21.61 -11.00 22.94
C GLY A 572 20.73 -11.65 21.87
N ASN A 573 21.34 -12.50 21.05
CA ASN A 573 20.69 -13.06 19.85
C ASN A 573 19.45 -13.90 20.17
N ALA A 574 19.44 -14.66 21.27
CA ALA A 574 18.29 -15.48 21.66
C ALA A 574 17.10 -14.65 22.15
N ALA A 575 17.34 -13.43 22.63
CA ALA A 575 16.32 -12.47 23.03
C ALA A 575 15.54 -11.88 21.84
N SER A 576 15.85 -12.27 20.59
CA SER A 576 14.98 -12.00 19.43
C SER A 576 13.60 -12.67 19.53
N ARG A 577 13.45 -13.70 20.37
CA ARG A 577 12.15 -14.33 20.67
C ARG A 577 11.51 -13.62 21.86
N PRO A 578 10.25 -13.14 21.78
CA PRO A 578 9.62 -12.36 22.84
C PRO A 578 9.58 -13.03 24.22
N ALA A 579 9.36 -14.35 24.28
CA ALA A 579 9.36 -15.09 25.54
C ALA A 579 10.76 -15.20 26.18
N ILE A 580 11.82 -15.21 25.35
CA ILE A 580 13.21 -15.23 25.83
C ILE A 580 13.68 -13.82 26.17
N PHE A 581 13.19 -12.81 25.46
CA PHE A 581 13.39 -11.40 25.79
C PHE A 581 12.86 -11.08 27.18
N THR A 582 11.60 -11.39 27.46
CA THR A 582 10.99 -11.14 28.78
C THR A 582 11.69 -11.92 29.89
N LEU A 583 12.10 -13.15 29.61
CA LEU A 583 12.89 -13.97 30.52
C LEU A 583 14.27 -13.34 30.80
N SER A 584 14.97 -12.86 29.76
CA SER A 584 16.29 -12.22 29.88
C SER A 584 16.21 -10.91 30.67
N LEU A 585 15.14 -10.13 30.48
CA LEU A 585 14.87 -8.94 31.27
C LEU A 585 14.58 -9.27 32.74
N ALA A 586 13.78 -10.31 33.00
CA ALA A 586 13.49 -10.76 34.36
C ALA A 586 14.75 -11.27 35.10
N ALA A 587 15.72 -11.79 34.35
CA ALA A 587 16.99 -12.28 34.86
C ALA A 587 18.11 -11.22 34.91
N GLY A 588 17.91 -10.02 34.35
CA GLY A 588 19.02 -9.07 34.14
C GLY A 588 20.18 -9.69 33.35
N HIS A 589 19.87 -10.44 32.29
CA HIS A 589 20.85 -11.16 31.49
C HIS A 589 20.86 -10.66 30.04
N VAL A 590 22.00 -10.75 29.37
CA VAL A 590 22.15 -10.32 27.97
C VAL A 590 21.26 -11.14 27.04
N GLY A 591 21.16 -12.45 27.31
CA GLY A 591 20.29 -13.35 26.55
C GLY A 591 20.91 -13.82 25.24
N ASP A 592 22.22 -14.10 25.26
CA ASP A 592 22.94 -14.60 24.08
C ASP A 592 22.44 -15.97 23.63
N THR A 593 22.17 -16.86 24.58
CA THR A 593 21.53 -18.18 24.35
C THR A 593 20.24 -18.29 25.16
N SER A 594 19.30 -19.11 24.68
CA SER A 594 18.03 -19.32 25.40
C SER A 594 18.27 -20.05 26.72
N GLU A 595 19.26 -20.93 26.75
CA GLU A 595 19.70 -21.71 27.90
C GLU A 595 20.33 -20.84 28.99
N SER A 596 21.27 -19.95 28.62
CA SER A 596 21.92 -19.05 29.60
C SER A 596 20.92 -18.08 30.22
N ALA A 597 20.00 -17.54 29.43
CA ALA A 597 18.91 -16.71 29.93
C ALA A 597 18.06 -17.47 30.96
N LEU A 598 17.65 -18.70 30.63
CA LEU A 598 16.87 -19.55 31.55
C LEU A 598 17.64 -19.84 32.84
N ASP A 599 18.91 -20.22 32.74
CA ASP A 599 19.71 -20.59 33.90
C ASP A 599 19.95 -19.39 34.83
N ALA A 600 20.18 -18.20 34.25
CA ALA A 600 20.25 -16.95 34.99
C ALA A 600 18.93 -16.67 35.73
N TRP A 601 17.78 -16.84 35.06
CA TRP A 601 16.47 -16.67 35.70
C TRP A 601 16.22 -17.68 36.83
N LEU A 602 16.50 -18.97 36.61
CA LEU A 602 16.38 -20.01 37.63
C LEU A 602 17.28 -19.73 38.84
N GLY A 603 18.41 -19.04 38.62
CA GLY A 603 19.33 -18.55 39.64
C GLY A 603 18.68 -17.65 40.69
N PHE A 604 17.72 -16.82 40.31
CA PHE A 604 16.99 -15.91 41.21
C PHE A 604 15.93 -16.60 42.08
N LEU A 605 15.52 -17.83 41.71
CA LEU A 605 14.45 -18.54 42.40
C LEU A 605 14.96 -19.28 43.64
N SER A 606 14.09 -19.40 44.65
CA SER A 606 14.35 -20.26 45.80
C SER A 606 14.47 -21.73 45.36
N PRO A 607 15.27 -22.59 46.03
CA PRO A 607 15.47 -23.98 45.62
C PRO A 607 14.17 -24.79 45.48
N GLY A 608 13.20 -24.57 46.38
CA GLY A 608 11.88 -25.23 46.30
C GLY A 608 11.09 -24.80 45.06
N THR A 609 10.97 -23.48 44.85
CA THR A 609 10.26 -22.92 43.68
C THR A 609 10.92 -23.33 42.36
N ARG A 610 12.25 -23.40 42.31
CA ARG A 610 13.00 -23.87 41.14
C ARG A 610 12.61 -25.32 40.80
N GLN A 611 12.60 -26.20 41.80
CA GLN A 611 12.26 -27.61 41.60
C GLN A 611 10.80 -27.79 41.17
N ASP A 612 9.88 -27.00 41.72
CA ASP A 612 8.47 -27.03 41.34
C ASP A 612 8.26 -26.68 39.86
N PHE A 613 8.96 -25.65 39.34
CA PHE A 613 8.87 -25.30 37.92
C PHE A 613 9.48 -26.35 37.00
N LEU A 614 10.63 -26.90 37.37
CA LEU A 614 11.34 -27.91 36.57
C LEU A 614 10.55 -29.23 36.50
N GLN A 615 10.09 -29.73 37.66
CA GLN A 615 9.31 -30.97 37.72
C GLN A 615 7.91 -30.78 37.12
N GLY A 616 7.26 -29.64 37.38
CA GLY A 616 5.95 -29.32 36.81
C GLY A 616 5.98 -29.25 35.28
N ALA A 617 7.02 -28.66 34.68
CA ALA A 617 7.18 -28.64 33.22
C ALA A 617 7.37 -30.06 32.64
N LEU A 618 8.15 -30.91 33.32
CA LEU A 618 8.37 -32.30 32.90
C LEU A 618 7.09 -33.14 32.99
N ASP A 619 6.32 -32.99 34.06
CA ASP A 619 5.06 -33.71 34.26
C ASP A 619 3.98 -33.25 33.27
N GLU A 620 3.86 -31.95 33.01
CA GLU A 620 2.93 -31.40 32.01
C GLU A 620 3.25 -31.96 30.61
N TRP A 621 4.54 -32.02 30.24
CA TRP A 621 4.98 -32.59 28.97
C TRP A 621 4.71 -34.10 28.90
N LYS A 622 5.06 -34.87 29.94
CA LYS A 622 4.90 -36.35 29.98
C LYS A 622 3.43 -36.79 29.95
N TYR A 623 2.53 -36.06 30.59
CA TYR A 623 1.13 -36.49 30.77
C TYR A 623 0.12 -35.75 29.89
N GLN A 624 0.52 -34.73 29.11
CA GLN A 624 -0.37 -33.87 28.30
C GLN A 624 -1.60 -33.36 29.09
N ARG A 625 -1.42 -33.13 30.40
CA ARG A 625 -2.52 -32.81 31.32
C ARG A 625 -2.68 -31.31 31.49
N ASN A 626 -3.60 -30.70 30.73
CA ASN A 626 -4.06 -29.30 30.91
C ASN A 626 -4.48 -28.90 32.35
N SER A 627 -4.59 -29.85 33.29
CA SER A 627 -5.00 -29.62 34.67
C SER A 627 -3.91 -29.00 35.55
N GLN A 628 -2.61 -29.22 35.29
CA GLN A 628 -1.53 -28.57 36.04
C GLN A 628 -1.25 -27.15 35.54
N ARG A 629 -1.48 -26.85 34.26
CA ARG A 629 -1.52 -25.48 33.74
C ARG A 629 -2.43 -24.54 34.55
N LYS A 630 -3.59 -25.03 35.00
CA LYS A 630 -4.52 -24.30 35.90
C LYS A 630 -4.01 -24.13 37.34
N ALA A 631 -3.17 -25.05 37.82
CA ALA A 631 -2.56 -24.97 39.14
C ALA A 631 -1.34 -24.02 39.15
N LEU A 632 -0.54 -24.08 38.07
CA LEU A 632 0.52 -23.12 37.76
C LEU A 632 -0.06 -21.72 37.52
N GLU A 633 -1.17 -21.56 36.80
CA GLU A 633 -1.85 -20.26 36.61
C GLU A 633 -2.18 -19.54 37.92
N LYS A 634 -2.54 -20.29 38.98
CA LYS A 634 -2.81 -19.72 40.31
C LYS A 634 -1.56 -19.22 41.04
N THR A 635 -0.38 -19.74 40.71
CA THR A 635 0.92 -19.38 41.32
C THR A 635 1.80 -18.51 40.42
N THR A 636 1.56 -18.47 39.10
CA THR A 636 2.39 -17.82 38.08
C THR A 636 1.94 -16.42 37.66
N LEU A 637 1.05 -15.78 38.43
CA LEU A 637 0.66 -14.37 38.20
C LEU A 637 1.88 -13.42 38.10
N LYS A 638 3.00 -13.78 38.73
CA LYS A 638 4.26 -13.02 38.70
C LYS A 638 5.12 -13.26 37.44
N TRP A 639 5.02 -14.43 36.79
CA TRP A 639 5.90 -14.85 35.68
C TRP A 639 5.14 -15.60 34.57
N PRO A 640 4.27 -14.91 33.80
CA PRO A 640 3.44 -15.55 32.78
C PRO A 640 4.23 -16.15 31.61
N PHE A 641 5.47 -15.70 31.36
CA PHE A 641 6.33 -16.26 30.30
C PHE A 641 6.64 -17.74 30.49
N VAL A 642 6.57 -18.23 31.73
CA VAL A 642 6.75 -19.65 32.06
C VAL A 642 5.71 -20.50 31.34
N LEU A 643 4.51 -19.99 31.05
CA LEU A 643 3.45 -20.74 30.34
C LEU A 643 3.69 -20.84 28.82
N CYS A 644 4.72 -20.17 28.29
CA CYS A 644 5.08 -20.25 26.88
C CYS A 644 5.69 -21.62 26.57
N THR A 645 5.25 -22.28 25.49
CA THR A 645 5.76 -23.60 25.07
C THR A 645 7.29 -23.62 24.95
N ALA A 646 7.89 -22.56 24.39
CA ALA A 646 9.34 -22.49 24.23
C ALA A 646 10.09 -22.43 25.57
N VAL A 647 9.51 -21.80 26.61
CA VAL A 647 10.11 -21.74 27.96
C VAL A 647 9.89 -23.07 28.69
N GLN A 648 8.71 -23.68 28.52
CA GLN A 648 8.43 -25.04 29.03
C GLN A 648 9.42 -26.07 28.46
N GLU A 649 9.68 -26.05 27.16
CA GLU A 649 10.67 -26.93 26.51
C GLU A 649 12.08 -26.75 27.10
N LEU A 650 12.49 -25.50 27.40
CA LEU A 650 13.78 -25.22 28.03
C LEU A 650 13.82 -25.69 29.50
N LEU A 651 12.73 -25.57 30.25
CA LEU A 651 12.61 -26.08 31.62
C LEU A 651 12.70 -27.61 31.66
N VAL A 652 12.02 -28.29 30.74
CA VAL A 652 12.11 -29.75 30.59
C VAL A 652 13.55 -30.17 30.27
N ALA A 653 14.22 -29.47 29.34
CA ALA A 653 15.62 -29.72 29.02
C ALA A 653 16.55 -29.49 30.22
N ALA A 654 16.31 -28.44 31.01
CA ALA A 654 17.08 -28.17 32.24
C ALA A 654 16.91 -29.30 33.28
N GLN A 655 15.69 -29.80 33.47
CA GLN A 655 15.42 -30.92 34.39
C GLN A 655 16.07 -32.24 33.92
N LEU A 656 16.10 -32.48 32.60
CA LEU A 656 16.65 -33.71 32.02
C LEU A 656 18.18 -33.69 31.85
N GLN A 657 18.86 -32.58 32.14
CA GLN A 657 20.31 -32.46 31.95
C GLN A 657 21.12 -33.50 32.73
N THR A 658 20.62 -33.92 33.89
CA THR A 658 21.23 -34.93 34.78
C THR A 658 20.63 -36.33 34.60
N ALA A 659 19.62 -36.49 33.74
CA ALA A 659 18.96 -37.78 33.52
C ALA A 659 19.84 -38.74 32.70
N PRO A 660 19.67 -40.08 32.87
CA PRO A 660 20.32 -41.07 32.01
C PRO A 660 19.90 -40.91 30.55
N PHE A 661 20.81 -41.16 29.60
CA PHE A 661 20.50 -41.04 28.16
C PHE A 661 19.31 -41.89 27.74
N GLN A 662 19.13 -43.07 28.32
CA GLN A 662 18.01 -43.95 28.01
C GLN A 662 16.65 -43.30 28.32
N GLU A 663 16.57 -42.49 29.38
CA GLU A 663 15.33 -41.78 29.74
C GLU A 663 15.05 -40.63 28.75
N ILE A 664 16.08 -39.87 28.38
CA ILE A 664 15.97 -38.79 27.38
C ILE A 664 15.56 -39.37 26.02
N LEU A 665 16.14 -40.51 25.66
CA LEU A 665 15.79 -41.23 24.45
C LEU A 665 14.33 -41.69 24.53
N TYR A 666 13.91 -42.37 25.60
CA TYR A 666 12.52 -42.80 25.78
C TYR A 666 11.51 -41.64 25.60
N ILE A 667 11.81 -40.47 26.15
CA ILE A 667 11.02 -39.24 25.97
C ILE A 667 10.90 -38.88 24.49
N PHE A 668 12.01 -38.85 23.75
CA PHE A 668 11.96 -38.58 22.31
C PHE A 668 11.16 -39.63 21.54
N ASP A 669 11.19 -40.90 21.95
CA ASP A 669 10.47 -41.97 21.25
C ASP A 669 8.94 -41.90 21.45
N GLN A 670 8.45 -41.23 22.50
CA GLN A 670 7.03 -40.97 22.70
C GLN A 670 6.48 -39.95 21.69
N ASP A 671 7.16 -38.81 21.52
CA ASP A 671 6.81 -37.77 20.53
C ASP A 671 8.06 -37.09 19.99
N ALA A 672 8.63 -37.69 18.93
CA ALA A 672 9.89 -37.24 18.32
C ALA A 672 9.82 -35.79 17.82
N LYS A 673 8.66 -35.37 17.31
CA LYS A 673 8.46 -34.02 16.76
C LYS A 673 8.44 -32.97 17.86
N SER A 674 7.65 -33.19 18.92
CA SER A 674 7.56 -32.25 20.04
C SER A 674 8.81 -32.29 20.93
N ALA A 675 9.58 -33.37 20.91
CA ALA A 675 10.84 -33.49 21.65
C ALA A 675 12.06 -32.84 20.96
N MET A 676 11.99 -32.51 19.66
CA MET A 676 13.13 -31.90 18.95
C MET A 676 13.70 -30.66 19.65
N PRO A 677 12.89 -29.67 20.10
CA PRO A 677 13.42 -28.48 20.78
C PRO A 677 14.09 -28.81 22.12
N ILE A 678 13.55 -29.79 22.85
CA ILE A 678 14.09 -30.26 24.14
C ILE A 678 15.46 -30.90 23.92
N VAL A 679 15.55 -31.83 22.96
CA VAL A 679 16.80 -32.51 22.59
C VAL A 679 17.85 -31.52 22.08
N ARG A 680 17.44 -30.53 21.27
CA ARG A 680 18.32 -29.44 20.82
C ARG A 680 18.88 -28.66 22.01
N SER A 681 18.04 -28.31 22.97
CA SER A 681 18.49 -27.57 24.17
C SER A 681 19.41 -28.42 25.06
N LEU A 682 19.13 -29.71 25.22
CA LEU A 682 20.03 -30.66 25.92
C LEU A 682 21.39 -30.77 25.24
N LEU A 683 21.42 -30.87 23.91
CA LEU A 683 22.66 -30.90 23.12
C LEU A 683 23.45 -29.60 23.29
N ASN A 684 22.81 -28.44 23.31
CA ASN A 684 23.46 -27.17 23.67
C ASN A 684 24.06 -27.20 25.09
N ARG A 685 23.35 -27.81 26.05
CA ARG A 685 23.77 -27.89 27.47
C ARG A 685 24.89 -28.88 27.76
N PHE A 686 25.06 -29.94 26.96
CA PHE A 686 26.09 -30.96 27.21
C PHE A 686 27.53 -30.50 26.94
N ALA A 687 27.71 -29.29 26.40
CA ALA A 687 28.98 -28.77 25.89
C ALA A 687 29.59 -29.67 24.79
N LYS A 688 30.47 -29.12 23.94
CA LYS A 688 31.15 -29.93 22.92
C LYS A 688 32.11 -30.90 23.61
N GLY A 689 31.88 -32.21 23.43
CA GLY A 689 32.71 -33.26 24.01
C GLY A 689 32.06 -34.65 23.95
N ASP A 690 32.69 -35.63 24.59
CA ASP A 690 32.33 -37.06 24.53
C ASP A 690 30.86 -37.33 24.94
N LYS A 691 30.33 -36.59 25.91
CA LYS A 691 28.92 -36.72 26.34
C LYS A 691 27.94 -36.36 25.22
N GLN A 692 28.22 -35.31 24.45
CA GLN A 692 27.37 -34.86 23.35
C GLN A 692 27.46 -35.82 22.15
N GLU A 693 28.68 -36.27 21.80
CA GLU A 693 28.90 -37.22 20.70
C GLU A 693 28.23 -38.57 20.97
N ARG A 694 28.36 -39.13 22.18
CA ARG A 694 27.69 -40.39 22.55
C ARG A 694 26.17 -40.29 22.44
N PHE A 695 25.60 -39.14 22.83
CA PHE A 695 24.17 -38.92 22.71
C PHE A 695 23.73 -38.76 21.25
N ILE A 696 24.51 -38.07 20.42
CA ILE A 696 24.31 -38.00 18.95
C ILE A 696 24.36 -39.40 18.32
N CYS A 697 25.36 -40.22 18.66
CA CYS A 697 25.43 -41.62 18.24
C CYS A 697 24.15 -42.38 18.63
N GLY A 698 23.71 -42.21 19.88
CA GLY A 698 22.47 -42.82 20.39
C GLY A 698 21.23 -42.40 19.58
N LEU A 699 21.12 -41.12 19.19
CA LEU A 699 20.04 -40.62 18.33
C LEU A 699 20.07 -41.23 16.93
N LEU A 700 21.26 -41.36 16.33
CA LEU A 700 21.43 -41.88 14.96
C LEU A 700 21.31 -43.41 14.86
N ASN A 701 21.63 -44.14 15.94
CA ASN A 701 21.57 -45.61 16.01
C ASN A 701 20.16 -46.20 16.19
N ARG A 702 19.14 -45.36 16.38
CA ARG A 702 17.75 -45.77 16.67
C ARG A 702 17.07 -46.68 15.65
N HIS A 703 17.68 -46.89 14.48
CA HIS A 703 17.13 -47.76 13.45
C HIS A 703 17.65 -49.21 13.52
N GLU A 704 18.61 -49.53 14.38
CA GLU A 704 19.07 -50.92 14.51
C GLU A 704 18.06 -51.85 15.23
N TYR A 705 17.02 -51.30 15.89
CA TYR A 705 16.10 -52.08 16.72
C TYR A 705 14.63 -51.60 16.71
N ASP A 706 13.97 -51.57 15.54
CA ASP A 706 12.49 -51.67 15.47
C ASP A 706 11.66 -50.39 15.77
N LEU A 707 12.07 -49.22 15.23
CA LEU A 707 11.33 -47.95 15.37
C LEU A 707 10.82 -47.38 14.03
N ASP A 708 9.69 -46.68 14.11
CA ASP A 708 9.05 -45.89 13.04
C ASP A 708 10.06 -45.00 12.29
N GLU A 709 10.12 -45.15 10.96
CA GLU A 709 11.07 -44.46 10.08
C GLU A 709 10.93 -42.93 10.18
N GLU A 710 9.75 -42.39 10.51
CA GLU A 710 9.55 -40.95 10.72
C GLU A 710 10.34 -40.44 11.94
N LYS A 711 10.38 -41.20 13.04
CA LYS A 711 11.10 -40.81 14.27
C LYS A 711 12.61 -40.77 14.05
N ALA A 712 13.14 -41.75 13.31
CA ALA A 712 14.56 -41.79 12.92
C ALA A 712 14.95 -40.56 12.07
N GLN A 713 14.04 -40.08 11.23
CA GLN A 713 14.25 -38.88 10.43
C GLN A 713 14.32 -37.60 11.28
N TYR A 714 13.43 -37.43 12.26
CA TYR A 714 13.52 -36.31 13.20
C TYR A 714 14.81 -36.36 14.04
N ALA A 715 15.22 -37.55 14.47
CA ALA A 715 16.46 -37.73 15.24
C ALA A 715 17.69 -37.30 14.42
N ALA A 716 17.76 -37.71 13.15
CA ALA A 716 18.82 -37.32 12.24
C ALA A 716 18.88 -35.80 12.01
N LEU A 717 17.72 -35.14 11.90
CA LEU A 717 17.64 -33.69 11.69
C LEU A 717 18.17 -32.89 12.89
N VAL A 718 17.84 -33.29 14.11
CA VAL A 718 18.36 -32.61 15.33
C VAL A 718 19.84 -32.94 15.53
N ALA A 719 20.24 -34.19 15.37
CA ALA A 719 21.63 -34.62 15.50
C ALA A 719 22.56 -33.87 14.53
N SER A 720 22.15 -33.72 13.27
CA SER A 720 22.96 -33.08 12.21
C SER A 720 23.32 -31.62 12.50
N GLU A 721 22.58 -30.93 13.37
CA GLU A 721 22.89 -29.55 13.76
C GLU A 721 24.17 -29.45 14.62
N PHE A 722 24.54 -30.53 15.30
CA PHE A 722 25.60 -30.58 16.29
C PHE A 722 26.80 -31.43 15.88
N ILE A 723 26.74 -32.09 14.72
CA ILE A 723 27.85 -32.90 14.21
C ILE A 723 28.94 -31.98 13.66
N ASP A 724 30.19 -32.20 14.07
CA ASP A 724 31.35 -31.59 13.42
C ASP A 724 31.49 -32.17 12.00
N PRO A 725 31.52 -31.33 10.94
CA PRO A 725 31.71 -31.80 9.56
C PRO A 725 32.98 -32.62 9.34
N ASN A 726 33.99 -32.51 10.22
CA ASN A 726 35.22 -33.31 10.15
C ASN A 726 35.09 -34.71 10.79
N ASN A 727 34.01 -34.99 11.53
CA ASN A 727 33.78 -36.29 12.16
C ASN A 727 33.16 -37.27 11.14
N THR A 728 34.02 -37.84 10.29
CA THR A 728 33.62 -38.69 9.15
C THR A 728 32.63 -39.82 9.50
N PRO A 729 32.79 -40.58 10.62
CA PRO A 729 31.83 -41.62 10.99
C PRO A 729 30.42 -41.09 11.22
N LEU A 730 30.27 -40.05 12.05
CA LEU A 730 28.97 -39.44 12.36
C LEU A 730 28.34 -38.77 11.14
N VAL A 731 29.15 -38.08 10.34
CA VAL A 731 28.71 -37.44 9.10
C VAL A 731 28.17 -38.48 8.11
N THR A 732 28.88 -39.59 7.90
CA THR A 732 28.44 -40.66 6.99
C THR A 732 27.10 -41.24 7.44
N GLN A 733 26.95 -41.47 8.74
CA GLN A 733 25.69 -41.97 9.31
C GLN A 733 24.56 -40.95 9.13
N ALA A 734 24.80 -39.67 9.42
CA ALA A 734 23.82 -38.60 9.25
C ALA A 734 23.38 -38.47 7.78
N ILE A 735 24.32 -38.46 6.82
CA ILE A 735 24.02 -38.44 5.38
C ILE A 735 23.06 -39.56 5.00
N SER A 736 23.34 -40.80 5.43
CA SER A 736 22.49 -41.96 5.10
C SER A 736 21.02 -41.75 5.52
N ARG A 737 20.79 -41.08 6.65
CA ARG A 737 19.45 -40.80 7.19
C ARG A 737 18.80 -39.59 6.54
N LEU A 738 19.56 -38.51 6.33
CA LEU A 738 19.08 -37.30 5.66
C LEU A 738 18.66 -37.58 4.20
N LEU A 739 19.35 -38.50 3.51
CA LEU A 739 18.95 -38.93 2.16
C LEU A 739 17.57 -39.57 2.15
N LYS A 740 17.19 -40.32 3.19
CA LYS A 740 15.84 -40.88 3.29
C LYS A 740 14.79 -39.78 3.42
N VAL A 741 15.07 -38.72 4.19
CA VAL A 741 14.17 -37.54 4.31
C VAL A 741 13.89 -36.93 2.94
N VAL A 742 14.92 -36.75 2.13
CA VAL A 742 14.81 -36.15 0.79
C VAL A 742 14.15 -37.09 -0.22
N LYS A 743 14.52 -38.38 -0.23
CA LYS A 743 14.01 -39.37 -1.19
C LYS A 743 12.56 -39.77 -0.92
N ILE A 744 12.21 -40.02 0.34
CA ILE A 744 10.85 -40.45 0.72
C ILE A 744 9.89 -39.26 0.64
N GLY A 745 10.33 -38.08 1.08
CA GLY A 745 9.57 -36.85 0.91
C GLY A 745 8.30 -36.73 1.77
N THR A 746 8.13 -37.57 2.80
CA THR A 746 6.93 -37.61 3.66
C THR A 746 6.90 -36.50 4.71
N LEU A 747 8.07 -36.06 5.20
CA LEU A 747 8.12 -35.00 6.20
C LEU A 747 7.65 -33.64 5.66
N PRO A 748 7.09 -32.77 6.52
CA PRO A 748 6.81 -31.38 6.17
C PRO A 748 8.02 -30.70 5.52
N LEU A 749 7.77 -29.81 4.55
CA LEU A 749 8.81 -29.21 3.71
C LEU A 749 9.93 -28.54 4.52
N PHE A 750 9.60 -27.86 5.61
CA PHE A 750 10.59 -27.21 6.47
C PHE A 750 11.73 -28.16 6.88
N TYR A 751 11.39 -29.39 7.25
CA TYR A 751 12.35 -30.42 7.63
C TYR A 751 13.13 -30.96 6.43
N ARG A 752 12.49 -31.06 5.26
CA ARG A 752 13.16 -31.43 4.01
C ARG A 752 14.18 -30.37 3.58
N VAL A 753 13.86 -29.09 3.74
CA VAL A 753 14.79 -27.97 3.49
C VAL A 753 15.97 -28.04 4.44
N MET A 754 15.74 -28.29 5.73
CA MET A 754 16.83 -28.55 6.70
C MET A 754 17.73 -29.71 6.26
N ALA A 755 17.14 -30.85 5.86
CA ALA A 755 17.91 -31.98 5.37
C ALA A 755 18.76 -31.62 4.14
N GLY A 756 18.20 -30.88 3.19
CA GLY A 756 18.93 -30.40 2.00
C GLY A 756 20.11 -29.48 2.34
N ARG A 757 19.98 -28.64 3.37
CA ARG A 757 21.07 -27.78 3.87
C ARG A 757 22.18 -28.60 4.51
N TYR A 758 21.84 -29.58 5.36
CA TYR A 758 22.85 -30.46 5.96
C TYR A 758 23.54 -31.35 4.92
N LEU A 759 22.82 -31.86 3.93
CA LEU A 759 23.45 -32.56 2.79
C LEU A 759 24.36 -31.64 1.96
N SER A 760 24.04 -30.35 1.86
CA SER A 760 24.94 -29.37 1.21
C SER A 760 26.24 -29.19 1.99
N LEU A 761 26.14 -29.13 3.32
CA LEU A 761 27.28 -28.99 4.22
C LEU A 761 28.16 -30.26 4.24
N PHE A 762 27.55 -31.42 4.47
CA PHE A 762 28.25 -32.70 4.65
C PHE A 762 28.71 -33.34 3.34
N GLY A 763 28.18 -32.90 2.21
CA GLY A 763 28.37 -33.52 0.92
C GLY A 763 27.19 -34.42 0.57
N ASP A 764 26.64 -34.22 -0.62
CA ASP A 764 25.49 -34.97 -1.12
C ASP A 764 25.96 -36.04 -2.11
N PRO A 765 25.77 -37.33 -1.79
CA PRO A 765 26.20 -38.44 -2.63
C PRO A 765 25.27 -38.70 -3.82
N ARG A 766 24.16 -37.96 -3.97
CA ARG A 766 23.31 -38.04 -5.17
C ARG A 766 24.07 -37.49 -6.39
N ASP A 767 23.85 -38.09 -7.56
CA ASP A 767 24.33 -37.53 -8.82
C ASP A 767 23.47 -36.32 -9.23
N LEU A 768 23.81 -35.14 -8.71
CA LEU A 768 23.06 -33.91 -9.02
C LEU A 768 23.45 -33.30 -10.38
N VAL A 769 24.36 -33.92 -11.12
CA VAL A 769 24.73 -33.56 -12.50
C VAL A 769 24.28 -34.63 -13.51
N GLU A 770 23.28 -35.43 -13.11
CA GLU A 770 22.62 -36.45 -13.92
C GLU A 770 22.02 -35.81 -15.18
N LEU A 771 22.15 -36.50 -16.32
CA LEU A 771 21.55 -36.13 -17.59
C LEU A 771 20.40 -37.08 -17.90
N VAL A 772 19.22 -36.52 -18.16
CA VAL A 772 18.02 -37.21 -18.59
C VAL A 772 17.96 -37.22 -20.11
N GLU A 773 17.76 -38.40 -20.70
CA GLU A 773 17.55 -38.54 -22.14
C GLU A 773 16.10 -38.25 -22.52
N ILE A 774 15.91 -37.31 -23.44
CA ILE A 774 14.61 -36.96 -24.01
C ILE A 774 14.52 -37.58 -25.40
N THR A 775 13.54 -38.48 -25.57
CA THR A 775 13.33 -39.20 -26.82
C THR A 775 12.82 -38.27 -27.93
N GLU A 776 13.23 -38.57 -29.16
CA GLU A 776 12.72 -37.88 -30.35
C GLU A 776 11.20 -38.08 -30.49
N GLY A 777 10.51 -37.08 -31.04
CA GLY A 777 9.09 -37.20 -31.30
C GLY A 777 8.35 -35.88 -31.53
N THR A 778 7.08 -36.01 -31.92
CA THR A 778 6.19 -34.88 -32.18
C THR A 778 5.23 -34.64 -31.02
N SER A 779 5.24 -33.44 -30.45
CA SER A 779 4.42 -33.10 -29.27
C SER A 779 3.76 -31.71 -29.37
N PHE A 780 2.87 -31.37 -28.41
CA PHE A 780 2.00 -30.18 -28.40
C PHE A 780 2.56 -29.00 -27.61
N PHE A 781 3.08 -27.97 -28.26
CA PHE A 781 3.67 -26.81 -27.59
C PHE A 781 2.69 -25.67 -27.40
N GLY A 782 2.91 -24.87 -26.35
CA GLY A 782 2.09 -23.70 -26.03
C GLY A 782 0.84 -24.01 -25.20
N SER A 783 0.03 -22.98 -24.97
CA SER A 783 -1.20 -23.08 -24.17
C SER A 783 -2.26 -22.07 -24.59
N PHE A 784 -3.53 -22.38 -24.29
CA PHE A 784 -4.63 -21.43 -24.44
C PHE A 784 -4.70 -20.40 -23.30
N ASN A 785 -3.98 -20.56 -22.19
CA ASN A 785 -4.22 -19.74 -20.99
C ASN A 785 -3.55 -18.38 -21.01
N HIS A 786 -2.42 -18.23 -21.71
CA HIS A 786 -1.65 -16.99 -21.70
C HIS A 786 -1.28 -16.53 -23.11
N PRO A 787 -1.43 -15.23 -23.46
CA PRO A 787 -1.17 -14.73 -24.82
C PRO A 787 0.22 -15.07 -25.38
N ASN A 788 1.26 -15.02 -24.54
CA ASN A 788 2.62 -15.32 -25.00
C ASN A 788 2.84 -16.79 -25.39
N SER A 789 2.04 -17.72 -24.86
CA SER A 789 2.12 -19.15 -25.13
C SER A 789 1.13 -19.60 -26.21
N ARG A 790 0.41 -18.68 -26.86
CA ARG A 790 -0.54 -18.98 -27.95
C ARG A 790 0.11 -18.84 -29.33
N PRO A 791 -0.36 -19.61 -30.34
CA PRO A 791 -1.31 -20.70 -30.26
C PRO A 791 -0.64 -22.05 -29.87
N VAL A 792 -1.48 -22.99 -29.45
CA VAL A 792 -1.07 -24.40 -29.30
C VAL A 792 -0.75 -24.97 -30.68
N HIS A 793 0.41 -25.59 -30.85
CA HIS A 793 0.88 -26.12 -32.13
C HIS A 793 1.67 -27.43 -31.94
N ARG A 794 1.88 -28.17 -33.03
CA ARG A 794 2.68 -29.40 -33.00
C ARG A 794 4.07 -29.13 -33.56
N LEU A 795 5.09 -29.61 -32.86
CA LEU A 795 6.48 -29.53 -33.29
C LEU A 795 7.17 -30.88 -33.08
N HIS A 796 7.98 -31.27 -34.06
CA HIS A 796 8.87 -32.42 -33.97
C HIS A 796 10.22 -31.97 -33.41
N ILE A 797 10.70 -32.62 -32.35
CA ILE A 797 12.01 -32.36 -31.73
C ILE A 797 12.83 -33.65 -31.76
N GLY A 798 14.08 -33.55 -32.21
CA GLY A 798 15.03 -34.66 -32.18
C GLY A 798 15.42 -35.05 -30.75
N SER A 799 16.15 -36.16 -30.59
CA SER A 799 16.63 -36.59 -29.28
C SER A 799 17.71 -35.64 -28.73
N PHE A 800 17.71 -35.45 -27.42
CA PHE A 800 18.73 -34.67 -26.71
C PHE A 800 18.79 -35.10 -25.24
N LYS A 801 19.84 -34.73 -24.53
CA LYS A 801 19.92 -34.92 -23.07
C LYS A 801 19.75 -33.59 -22.37
N ILE A 802 19.17 -33.57 -21.17
CA ILE A 802 19.01 -32.35 -20.37
C ILE A 802 19.32 -32.65 -18.91
N GLY A 803 19.88 -31.68 -18.19
CA GLY A 803 20.17 -31.85 -16.76
C GLY A 803 18.91 -32.22 -15.96
N ALA A 804 18.99 -33.26 -15.13
CA ALA A 804 17.89 -33.64 -14.25
C ALA A 804 17.54 -32.51 -13.26
N PHE A 805 18.52 -31.69 -12.90
CA PHE A 805 18.44 -30.53 -12.01
C PHE A 805 18.97 -29.27 -12.70
N PRO A 806 18.56 -28.06 -12.25
CA PRO A 806 19.26 -26.83 -12.64
C PRO A 806 20.70 -26.83 -12.14
N VAL A 807 21.55 -25.99 -12.72
CA VAL A 807 22.96 -25.86 -12.33
C VAL A 807 23.05 -25.35 -10.89
N LEU A 808 23.90 -25.98 -10.08
CA LEU A 808 24.00 -25.72 -8.65
C LEU A 808 25.10 -24.71 -8.31
N ASN A 809 24.96 -24.09 -7.14
CA ASN A 809 25.96 -23.18 -6.58
C ASN A 809 27.37 -23.79 -6.53
N ARG A 810 27.49 -25.07 -6.15
CA ARG A 810 28.80 -25.75 -6.09
C ARG A 810 29.48 -25.86 -7.46
N ASP A 811 28.71 -26.16 -8.51
CA ASP A 811 29.24 -26.43 -9.85
C ASP A 811 29.57 -25.10 -10.55
N TYR A 812 28.70 -24.11 -10.41
CA TYR A 812 28.94 -22.76 -10.91
C TYR A 812 30.07 -22.05 -10.14
N GLY A 813 30.14 -22.24 -8.82
CA GLY A 813 31.23 -21.73 -7.99
C GLY A 813 32.60 -22.25 -8.40
N GLU A 814 32.70 -23.53 -8.80
CA GLU A 814 33.93 -24.10 -9.36
C GLU A 814 34.32 -23.43 -10.68
N PHE A 815 33.36 -23.22 -11.58
CA PHE A 815 33.57 -22.49 -12.84
C PHE A 815 34.10 -21.07 -12.59
N VAL A 816 33.49 -20.34 -11.66
CA VAL A 816 33.89 -18.98 -11.31
C VAL A 816 35.32 -18.96 -10.76
N GLN A 817 35.67 -19.90 -9.86
CA GLN A 817 37.01 -20.00 -9.30
C GLN A 817 38.07 -20.34 -10.36
N GLN A 818 37.78 -21.22 -11.31
CA GLN A 818 38.73 -21.61 -12.35
C GLN A 818 38.90 -20.56 -13.46
N THR A 819 37.84 -19.81 -13.76
CA THR A 819 37.86 -18.82 -14.85
C THR A 819 38.16 -17.40 -14.40
N GLY A 820 38.11 -17.13 -13.09
CA GLY A 820 38.29 -15.78 -12.53
C GLY A 820 37.14 -14.81 -12.84
N ARG A 821 35.97 -15.33 -13.27
CA ARG A 821 34.78 -14.51 -13.51
C ARG A 821 34.23 -13.93 -12.21
N ILE A 822 33.40 -12.90 -12.32
CA ILE A 822 32.70 -12.31 -11.18
C ILE A 822 31.33 -12.98 -11.06
N TRP A 823 30.96 -13.38 -9.84
CA TRP A 823 29.62 -13.87 -9.53
C TRP A 823 28.97 -12.96 -8.49
N LEU A 824 27.79 -12.44 -8.82
CA LEU A 824 27.09 -11.41 -8.02
C LEU A 824 26.21 -11.99 -6.91
N SER A 825 26.01 -13.31 -6.88
CA SER A 825 25.21 -13.97 -5.85
C SER A 825 25.89 -13.87 -4.48
N GLN A 826 25.19 -13.28 -3.51
CA GLN A 826 25.68 -13.13 -2.14
C GLN A 826 25.77 -14.47 -1.39
N ASP A 827 24.89 -15.42 -1.72
CA ASP A 827 24.76 -16.74 -1.10
C ASP A 827 25.42 -17.87 -1.91
N GLY A 828 26.08 -17.54 -3.02
CA GLY A 828 26.63 -18.53 -3.97
C GLY A 828 27.69 -19.47 -3.39
N TYR A 829 28.44 -19.01 -2.38
CA TYR A 829 29.48 -19.79 -1.71
C TYR A 829 29.11 -20.26 -0.30
N ASP A 830 27.86 -20.07 0.14
CA ASP A 830 27.42 -20.58 1.45
C ASP A 830 27.52 -22.13 1.49
N PRO A 831 28.25 -22.72 2.45
CA PRO A 831 28.34 -24.18 2.61
C PRO A 831 26.98 -24.87 2.70
N PHE A 832 25.95 -24.21 3.24
CA PHE A 832 24.60 -24.76 3.35
C PHE A 832 23.76 -24.61 2.07
N SER A 833 24.24 -23.86 1.08
CA SER A 833 23.55 -23.60 -0.18
C SER A 833 24.19 -24.32 -1.38
N ARG A 834 25.23 -25.12 -1.17
CA ARG A 834 25.98 -25.81 -2.25
C ARG A 834 25.12 -26.60 -3.22
N ASN A 835 24.01 -27.20 -2.75
CA ASN A 835 23.07 -27.95 -3.59
C ASN A 835 21.82 -27.15 -4.01
N THR A 836 21.84 -25.82 -3.85
CA THR A 836 20.79 -24.93 -4.35
C THR A 836 21.13 -24.45 -5.76
N PRO A 837 20.13 -24.05 -6.58
CA PRO A 837 20.39 -23.53 -7.92
C PRO A 837 21.22 -22.24 -7.91
N ALA A 838 22.17 -22.15 -8.84
CA ALA A 838 22.93 -20.93 -9.09
C ALA A 838 22.02 -19.85 -9.70
N THR A 839 22.02 -18.67 -9.08
CA THR A 839 21.25 -17.50 -9.53
C THR A 839 22.10 -16.26 -9.60
N ASP A 840 21.48 -15.13 -9.97
CA ASP A 840 22.17 -13.86 -10.19
C ASP A 840 23.22 -14.00 -11.30
N VAL A 841 22.85 -14.80 -12.30
CA VAL A 841 23.64 -15.13 -13.48
C VAL A 841 23.01 -14.53 -14.72
N THR A 842 23.83 -13.87 -15.54
CA THR A 842 23.39 -13.35 -16.84
C THR A 842 23.28 -14.49 -17.86
N TRP A 843 22.61 -14.24 -18.98
CA TRP A 843 22.53 -15.23 -20.06
C TRP A 843 23.91 -15.55 -20.65
N HIS A 844 24.77 -14.53 -20.76
CA HIS A 844 26.15 -14.69 -21.25
C HIS A 844 27.02 -15.52 -20.30
N ASP A 845 26.84 -15.36 -18.98
CA ASP A 845 27.54 -16.17 -17.99
C ASP A 845 27.10 -17.64 -18.06
N ALA A 846 25.80 -17.88 -18.22
CA ALA A 846 25.25 -19.22 -18.38
C ALA A 846 25.80 -19.91 -19.66
N ARG A 847 25.92 -19.18 -20.77
CA ARG A 847 26.59 -19.69 -22.00
C ARG A 847 28.07 -20.00 -21.78
N ALA A 848 28.80 -19.11 -21.10
CA ALA A 848 30.21 -19.32 -20.81
C ALA A 848 30.42 -20.56 -19.92
N PHE A 849 29.53 -20.78 -18.95
CA PHE A 849 29.51 -22.00 -18.16
C PHE A 849 29.30 -23.23 -19.05
N CYS A 850 28.32 -23.22 -19.95
CA CYS A 850 28.09 -24.33 -20.89
C CYS A 850 29.32 -24.65 -21.75
N GLN A 851 30.03 -23.63 -22.26
CA GLN A 851 31.27 -23.81 -23.03
C GLN A 851 32.38 -24.43 -22.17
N TRP A 852 32.57 -23.95 -20.94
CA TRP A 852 33.54 -24.52 -20.00
C TRP A 852 33.22 -25.98 -19.64
N VAL A 853 31.94 -26.29 -19.35
CA VAL A 853 31.51 -27.66 -19.07
C VAL A 853 31.70 -28.56 -20.29
N THR A 854 31.45 -28.07 -21.51
CA THR A 854 31.69 -28.85 -22.75
C THR A 854 33.14 -29.33 -22.82
N GLN A 855 34.09 -28.42 -22.61
CA GLN A 855 35.52 -28.76 -22.60
C GLN A 855 35.87 -29.72 -21.47
N LYS A 856 35.33 -29.50 -20.27
CA LYS A 856 35.55 -30.34 -19.10
C LYS A 856 35.02 -31.76 -19.32
N TRP A 857 33.79 -31.91 -19.79
CA TRP A 857 33.13 -33.20 -19.96
C TRP A 857 33.65 -34.00 -21.16
N ARG A 858 34.11 -33.33 -22.23
CA ARG A 858 34.86 -34.01 -23.31
C ARG A 858 36.17 -34.60 -22.80
N LYS A 859 36.91 -33.87 -21.95
CA LYS A 859 38.16 -34.35 -21.34
C LYS A 859 37.95 -35.53 -20.39
N THR A 860 36.84 -35.54 -19.63
CA THR A 860 36.52 -36.63 -18.69
C THR A 860 35.77 -37.79 -19.36
N GLY A 861 35.45 -37.70 -20.66
CA GLY A 861 34.67 -38.71 -21.37
C GLY A 861 33.20 -38.80 -20.96
N LYS A 862 32.65 -37.78 -20.27
CA LYS A 862 31.23 -37.75 -19.88
C LYS A 862 30.30 -37.46 -21.07
N ILE A 863 30.80 -36.74 -22.07
CA ILE A 863 30.14 -36.53 -23.37
C ILE A 863 31.12 -36.85 -24.50
N SER A 864 30.59 -37.21 -25.67
CA SER A 864 31.38 -37.49 -26.86
C SER A 864 31.98 -36.21 -27.48
N LEU A 865 32.96 -36.39 -28.38
CA LEU A 865 33.59 -35.26 -29.09
C LEU A 865 32.62 -34.50 -30.01
N ASN A 866 31.54 -35.14 -30.44
CA ASN A 866 30.51 -34.54 -31.30
C ASN A 866 29.33 -33.97 -30.48
N GLU A 867 29.37 -34.06 -29.15
CA GLU A 867 28.32 -33.48 -28.29
C GLU A 867 28.80 -32.15 -27.70
N ILE A 868 27.89 -31.19 -27.60
CA ILE A 868 28.11 -29.90 -26.93
C ILE A 868 27.11 -29.70 -25.80
N VAL A 869 27.53 -28.99 -24.76
CA VAL A 869 26.66 -28.49 -23.70
C VAL A 869 26.22 -27.07 -24.05
N GLN A 870 24.92 -26.79 -24.01
CA GLN A 870 24.34 -25.47 -24.27
C GLN A 870 23.13 -25.21 -23.37
N LEU A 871 22.61 -23.97 -23.41
CA LEU A 871 21.29 -23.67 -22.86
C LEU A 871 20.21 -24.37 -23.71
N PRO A 872 19.12 -24.88 -23.11
CA PRO A 872 18.03 -25.46 -23.87
C PRO A 872 17.38 -24.40 -24.76
N SER A 873 16.93 -24.81 -25.94
CA SER A 873 15.90 -24.03 -26.65
C SER A 873 14.59 -24.10 -25.88
N GLU A 874 13.72 -23.11 -26.08
CA GLU A 874 12.41 -23.06 -25.46
C GLU A 874 11.57 -24.35 -25.70
N PRO A 875 11.55 -24.94 -26.92
CA PRO A 875 10.87 -26.22 -27.13
C PRO A 875 11.55 -27.40 -26.44
N GLN A 876 12.89 -27.45 -26.38
CA GLN A 876 13.59 -28.50 -25.64
C GLN A 876 13.21 -28.46 -24.16
N TRP A 877 13.18 -27.26 -23.57
CA TRP A 877 12.79 -27.08 -22.17
C TRP A 877 11.34 -27.51 -21.93
N GLU A 878 10.40 -27.08 -22.78
CA GLU A 878 8.99 -27.43 -22.63
C GLU A 878 8.75 -28.94 -22.79
N ARG A 879 9.44 -29.58 -23.74
CA ARG A 879 9.37 -31.02 -23.93
C ARG A 879 9.84 -31.77 -22.69
N ALA A 880 10.95 -31.35 -22.10
CA ALA A 880 11.50 -31.94 -20.88
C ALA A 880 10.58 -31.76 -19.66
N SER A 881 9.82 -30.65 -19.59
CA SER A 881 8.92 -30.37 -18.47
C SER A 881 7.56 -31.07 -18.59
N ARG A 882 6.87 -30.95 -19.73
CA ARG A 882 5.50 -31.48 -19.89
C ARG A 882 5.42 -32.88 -20.48
N GLY A 883 6.43 -33.36 -21.18
CA GLY A 883 6.32 -34.62 -21.94
C GLY A 883 5.30 -34.55 -23.08
N ASP A 884 4.46 -35.57 -23.20
CA ASP A 884 3.41 -35.71 -24.23
C ASP A 884 2.03 -35.24 -23.79
N GLN A 885 1.95 -34.56 -22.65
CA GLN A 885 0.70 -34.04 -22.12
C GLN A 885 0.05 -33.03 -23.08
N ARG A 886 -1.27 -33.07 -23.15
CA ARG A 886 -2.11 -32.21 -23.99
C ARG A 886 -3.07 -31.39 -23.14
N GLU A 887 -3.16 -30.09 -23.44
CA GLU A 887 -4.20 -29.22 -22.90
C GLU A 887 -5.56 -29.64 -23.50
N SER A 888 -6.47 -30.13 -22.66
CA SER A 888 -7.75 -30.67 -23.12
C SER A 888 -8.85 -29.60 -23.23
N GLN A 889 -8.76 -28.53 -22.42
CA GLN A 889 -9.72 -27.43 -22.36
C GLN A 889 -9.02 -26.11 -22.02
N ALA A 890 -9.52 -24.99 -22.56
CA ALA A 890 -9.05 -23.67 -22.18
C ALA A 890 -9.32 -23.40 -20.68
N GLY A 891 -8.32 -22.88 -19.97
CA GLY A 891 -8.35 -22.64 -18.53
C GLY A 891 -7.66 -23.71 -17.67
N GLN A 892 -7.01 -24.72 -18.28
CA GLN A 892 -6.26 -25.76 -17.57
C GLN A 892 -4.75 -25.56 -17.73
N ASP A 893 -4.06 -25.17 -16.66
CA ASP A 893 -2.60 -25.07 -16.67
C ASP A 893 -1.95 -26.46 -16.67
N ILE A 894 -0.81 -26.59 -17.35
CA ILE A 894 -0.06 -27.85 -17.41
C ILE A 894 1.15 -27.76 -16.48
N TYR A 895 1.24 -28.72 -15.56
CA TYR A 895 2.37 -28.96 -14.69
C TYR A 895 3.03 -30.30 -15.06
N PRO A 896 4.25 -30.60 -14.56
CA PRO A 896 4.98 -31.81 -14.97
C PRO A 896 4.22 -33.12 -14.72
N ARG A 897 3.26 -33.14 -13.78
CA ARG A 897 2.45 -34.30 -13.42
C ARG A 897 1.00 -34.30 -13.93
N GLY A 898 0.58 -33.30 -14.69
CA GLY A 898 -0.81 -33.14 -15.08
C GLY A 898 -1.30 -31.71 -14.90
N THR A 899 -2.62 -31.56 -14.87
CA THR A 899 -3.29 -30.25 -14.76
C THR A 899 -3.61 -29.85 -13.31
N ASN A 900 -3.46 -30.76 -12.35
CA ASN A 900 -3.76 -30.50 -10.95
C ASN A 900 -2.57 -29.83 -10.24
N PHE A 901 -2.73 -28.57 -9.86
CA PHE A 901 -1.76 -27.87 -9.02
C PHE A 901 -1.77 -28.41 -7.59
N ALA A 902 -0.58 -28.62 -7.02
CA ALA A 902 -0.41 -28.98 -5.61
C ALA A 902 0.75 -28.17 -5.02
N THR A 903 0.42 -27.32 -4.05
CA THR A 903 1.38 -26.42 -3.39
C THR A 903 2.60 -27.16 -2.83
N SER A 904 2.44 -28.40 -2.35
CA SER A 904 3.53 -29.19 -1.78
C SER A 904 4.53 -29.77 -2.78
N LEU A 905 4.33 -29.54 -4.09
CA LEU A 905 5.11 -30.14 -5.18
C LEU A 905 5.99 -29.14 -5.93
N SER A 906 5.73 -27.84 -5.83
CA SER A 906 6.50 -26.81 -6.54
C SER A 906 6.90 -25.69 -5.60
N ASN A 907 8.16 -25.25 -5.67
CA ASN A 907 8.59 -24.06 -4.94
C ASN A 907 8.12 -22.79 -5.68
N CYS A 908 6.91 -22.34 -5.37
CA CYS A 908 6.24 -21.18 -5.96
C CYS A 908 5.65 -20.29 -4.85
N GLU A 909 5.07 -19.15 -5.22
CA GLU A 909 4.55 -18.16 -4.27
C GLU A 909 3.57 -18.76 -3.25
N GLU A 910 2.70 -19.68 -3.69
CA GLU A 910 1.70 -20.36 -2.86
C GLU A 910 2.32 -21.18 -1.73
N LEU A 911 3.57 -21.61 -1.87
CA LEU A 911 4.29 -22.35 -0.84
C LEU A 911 4.80 -21.45 0.29
N ALA A 912 4.86 -20.14 0.05
CA ALA A 912 5.31 -19.11 0.98
C ALA A 912 6.73 -19.32 1.55
N LEU A 913 7.59 -20.10 0.87
CA LEU A 913 9.00 -20.23 1.23
C LEU A 913 9.78 -18.95 0.88
N ASN A 914 9.41 -18.30 -0.24
CA ASN A 914 10.00 -17.06 -0.77
C ASN A 914 11.54 -17.08 -0.86
N ASN A 915 12.12 -18.27 -1.06
CA ASN A 915 13.54 -18.47 -1.24
C ASN A 915 13.82 -19.78 -2.01
N LYS A 916 15.03 -19.91 -2.56
CA LYS A 916 15.53 -21.14 -3.21
C LYS A 916 15.78 -22.21 -2.15
N CYS A 917 15.67 -23.48 -2.53
CA CYS A 917 16.03 -24.61 -1.66
C CYS A 917 16.97 -25.58 -2.38
N ALA A 918 17.47 -26.60 -1.68
CA ALA A 918 18.25 -27.65 -2.32
C ALA A 918 17.41 -28.35 -3.41
N VAL A 919 18.06 -28.84 -4.46
CA VAL A 919 17.36 -29.52 -5.56
C VAL A 919 16.85 -30.90 -5.19
N GLY A 920 15.75 -31.30 -5.82
CA GLY A 920 15.13 -32.62 -5.63
C GLY A 920 14.42 -32.81 -4.29
N LEU A 921 14.07 -31.72 -3.59
CA LEU A 921 13.26 -31.80 -2.36
C LEU A 921 11.77 -32.10 -2.62
N PHE A 922 11.35 -32.04 -3.89
CA PHE A 922 10.00 -32.36 -4.36
C PHE A 922 10.02 -33.65 -5.21
N PRO A 923 10.31 -34.83 -4.62
CA PRO A 923 10.50 -36.06 -5.38
C PRO A 923 9.24 -36.51 -6.15
N GLN A 924 8.07 -36.05 -5.71
CA GLN A 924 6.80 -36.30 -6.35
C GLN A 924 6.50 -35.34 -7.51
N SER A 925 7.34 -34.33 -7.79
CA SER A 925 7.12 -33.34 -8.86
C SER A 925 7.96 -33.57 -10.12
N ARG A 926 8.49 -34.79 -10.29
CA ARG A 926 9.29 -35.14 -11.46
C ARG A 926 8.46 -35.01 -12.75
N SER A 927 9.08 -34.52 -13.80
CA SER A 927 8.51 -34.56 -15.15
C SER A 927 8.37 -36.00 -15.65
N PRO A 928 7.61 -36.24 -16.73
CA PRO A 928 7.44 -37.59 -17.28
C PRO A 928 8.75 -38.25 -17.71
N PHE A 929 9.76 -37.44 -18.06
CA PHE A 929 11.11 -37.91 -18.39
C PHE A 929 12.04 -37.99 -17.17
N GLY A 930 11.60 -37.50 -16.01
CA GLY A 930 12.34 -37.63 -14.76
C GLY A 930 13.12 -36.39 -14.32
N CYS A 931 12.93 -35.24 -14.96
CA CYS A 931 13.53 -33.97 -14.55
C CYS A 931 12.87 -33.41 -13.28
N TYR A 932 13.65 -32.83 -12.39
CA TYR A 932 13.20 -32.21 -11.15
C TYR A 932 13.14 -30.70 -11.28
N ASP A 933 12.33 -30.09 -10.41
CA ASP A 933 12.26 -28.65 -10.20
C ASP A 933 11.95 -27.86 -11.49
N MET A 934 11.20 -28.46 -12.43
CA MET A 934 10.85 -27.84 -13.72
C MET A 934 9.81 -26.72 -13.58
N THR A 935 9.07 -26.68 -12.47
CA THR A 935 8.08 -25.63 -12.19
C THR A 935 8.34 -25.04 -10.83
N GLY A 936 8.45 -23.72 -10.77
CA GLY A 936 8.92 -22.99 -9.60
C GLY A 936 10.44 -23.08 -9.45
N GLN A 937 10.92 -22.87 -8.23
CA GLN A 937 12.34 -22.83 -7.85
C GLN A 937 13.09 -21.64 -8.46
N VAL A 938 13.46 -21.69 -9.74
CA VAL A 938 14.14 -20.59 -10.45
C VAL A 938 13.65 -20.53 -11.90
N TRP A 939 13.56 -19.32 -12.45
CA TRP A 939 13.44 -19.15 -13.89
C TRP A 939 14.67 -19.71 -14.56
N GLU A 940 14.51 -20.42 -15.67
CA GLU A 940 15.62 -21.01 -16.40
C GLU A 940 15.83 -20.32 -17.75
N TRP A 941 17.06 -19.86 -17.98
CA TRP A 941 17.49 -19.32 -19.26
C TRP A 941 17.34 -20.32 -20.41
N CYS A 942 16.70 -19.86 -21.49
CA CYS A 942 16.72 -20.52 -22.79
C CYS A 942 17.62 -19.75 -23.77
N LYS A 943 18.15 -20.43 -24.79
CA LYS A 943 18.85 -19.73 -25.89
C LYS A 943 17.92 -18.98 -26.83
N THR A 944 16.64 -19.36 -26.89
CA THR A 944 15.62 -18.76 -27.75
C THR A 944 15.38 -17.28 -27.42
N LEU A 945 15.27 -16.45 -28.46
CA LEU A 945 14.95 -15.03 -28.39
C LEU A 945 13.46 -14.80 -28.10
N TRP A 946 13.18 -13.72 -27.38
CA TRP A 946 11.83 -13.24 -27.07
C TRP A 946 11.41 -12.06 -27.95
N GLY A 947 12.25 -11.02 -28.00
CA GLY A 947 11.96 -9.72 -28.65
C GLY A 947 12.36 -8.53 -27.78
N GLU A 948 12.10 -7.32 -28.25
CA GLU A 948 12.44 -6.07 -27.53
C GLU A 948 11.46 -5.77 -26.38
N ASP A 949 10.16 -5.96 -26.62
CA ASP A 949 9.12 -5.68 -25.64
C ASP A 949 9.07 -6.74 -24.53
N MET A 950 8.91 -6.32 -23.28
CA MET A 950 8.93 -7.23 -22.13
C MET A 950 7.70 -8.17 -22.09
N ALA A 951 6.52 -7.64 -22.41
CA ALA A 951 5.24 -8.32 -22.19
C ALA A 951 4.78 -9.13 -23.41
N THR A 952 5.16 -8.67 -24.61
CA THR A 952 4.72 -9.20 -25.89
C THR A 952 5.92 -9.76 -26.68
N PRO A 953 5.96 -11.07 -26.97
CA PRO A 953 7.05 -11.64 -27.73
C PRO A 953 6.94 -11.23 -29.20
N THR A 954 8.05 -10.79 -29.79
CA THR A 954 8.19 -10.67 -31.25
C THR A 954 8.17 -12.05 -31.89
N PHE A 955 8.85 -13.01 -31.26
CA PHE A 955 8.86 -14.42 -31.66
C PHE A 955 7.68 -15.17 -31.02
N ILE A 956 6.49 -14.95 -31.60
CA ILE A 956 5.26 -15.66 -31.24
C ILE A 956 5.31 -17.13 -31.64
N TYR A 957 4.42 -17.94 -31.08
CA TYR A 957 4.14 -19.26 -31.63
C TYR A 957 3.26 -19.14 -32.89
N PRO A 958 3.26 -20.15 -33.80
CA PRO A 958 4.01 -21.41 -33.77
C PRO A 958 5.54 -21.24 -33.81
N TRP A 959 6.26 -22.15 -33.17
CA TRP A 959 7.72 -22.14 -33.21
C TRP A 959 8.23 -22.62 -34.59
N THR A 960 9.22 -21.91 -35.14
CA THR A 960 9.94 -22.29 -36.37
C THR A 960 11.44 -22.11 -36.18
N SER A 961 12.24 -22.97 -36.81
CA SER A 961 13.70 -22.89 -36.76
C SER A 961 14.30 -21.86 -37.72
N SER A 962 13.52 -21.37 -38.69
CA SER A 962 14.02 -20.55 -39.81
C SER A 962 13.92 -19.03 -39.63
N ASP A 963 13.29 -18.55 -38.56
CA ASP A 963 13.03 -17.11 -38.36
C ASP A 963 14.10 -16.37 -37.55
N GLY A 964 15.23 -17.03 -37.28
CA GLY A 964 16.34 -16.44 -36.53
C GLY A 964 16.14 -16.38 -35.02
N ARG A 965 15.06 -16.95 -34.45
CA ARG A 965 14.80 -16.95 -32.99
C ARG A 965 15.85 -17.68 -32.15
N GLU A 966 16.78 -18.40 -32.77
CA GLU A 966 17.89 -19.09 -32.11
C GLU A 966 19.24 -18.40 -32.35
N ASP A 967 19.25 -17.16 -32.87
CA ASP A 967 20.47 -16.37 -33.06
C ASP A 967 21.14 -16.04 -31.72
N LEU A 968 22.35 -16.58 -31.53
CA LEU A 968 23.13 -16.44 -30.31
C LEU A 968 23.83 -15.08 -30.21
N GLU A 969 24.00 -14.38 -31.33
CA GLU A 969 24.76 -13.13 -31.44
C GLU A 969 23.85 -11.91 -31.68
N ALA A 970 22.53 -12.09 -31.49
CA ALA A 970 21.55 -11.02 -31.50
C ALA A 970 21.90 -9.90 -30.50
N ASP A 971 21.48 -8.68 -30.82
CA ASP A 971 21.76 -7.46 -30.04
C ASP A 971 21.33 -7.59 -28.57
N GLY A 972 22.09 -6.96 -27.67
CA GLY A 972 21.86 -7.02 -26.22
C GLY A 972 20.53 -6.42 -25.74
N SER A 973 19.83 -5.66 -26.59
CA SER A 973 18.47 -5.17 -26.35
C SER A 973 17.39 -6.25 -26.59
N ILE A 974 17.69 -7.31 -27.34
CA ILE A 974 16.75 -8.39 -27.61
C ILE A 974 16.73 -9.35 -26.41
N ARG A 975 15.58 -9.43 -25.74
CA ARG A 975 15.38 -10.29 -24.56
C ARG A 975 15.44 -11.76 -24.95
N ARG A 976 15.81 -12.61 -23.98
CA ARG A 976 15.79 -14.08 -24.09
C ARG A 976 14.61 -14.65 -23.32
N VAL A 977 14.15 -15.82 -23.75
CA VAL A 977 13.06 -16.55 -23.10
C VAL A 977 13.51 -17.12 -21.75
N LEU A 978 12.65 -16.99 -20.73
CA LEU A 978 12.75 -17.65 -19.44
C LEU A 978 11.59 -18.64 -19.26
N ARG A 979 11.86 -19.78 -18.61
CA ARG A 979 10.85 -20.84 -18.40
C ARG A 979 10.77 -21.32 -16.96
N GLY A 980 9.63 -21.89 -16.58
CA GLY A 980 9.42 -22.61 -15.32
C GLY A 980 8.90 -21.81 -14.13
N GLY A 981 9.03 -20.49 -14.11
CA GLY A 981 8.70 -19.70 -12.92
C GLY A 981 9.77 -19.81 -11.84
N CYS A 982 9.62 -19.09 -10.73
CA CYS A 982 10.55 -19.15 -9.60
C CYS A 982 9.79 -19.21 -8.26
N PHE A 983 10.51 -19.28 -7.15
CA PHE A 983 9.95 -19.29 -5.79
C PHE A 983 9.00 -18.13 -5.43
N SER A 984 9.03 -17.02 -6.19
CA SER A 984 8.10 -15.89 -6.02
C SER A 984 7.14 -15.70 -7.20
N SER A 985 7.05 -16.68 -8.10
CA SER A 985 6.05 -16.72 -9.14
C SER A 985 4.81 -17.46 -8.65
N GLY A 986 3.62 -16.87 -8.78
CA GLY A 986 2.37 -17.58 -8.54
C GLY A 986 2.12 -18.72 -9.55
N GLN A 987 1.16 -19.59 -9.22
CA GLN A 987 0.85 -20.84 -9.93
C GLN A 987 0.65 -20.66 -11.44
N ALA A 988 0.01 -19.57 -11.88
CA ALA A 988 -0.24 -19.28 -13.29
C ALA A 988 1.02 -19.00 -14.11
N LYS A 989 2.13 -18.63 -13.45
CA LYS A 989 3.45 -18.40 -14.07
C LYS A 989 4.39 -19.59 -13.87
N ALA A 990 4.18 -20.38 -12.82
CA ALA A 990 4.97 -21.57 -12.50
C ALA A 990 4.42 -22.83 -13.20
N THR A 991 4.27 -22.76 -14.53
CA THR A 991 3.71 -23.84 -15.36
C THR A 991 4.73 -24.31 -16.39
N CYS A 992 4.47 -25.45 -17.03
CA CYS A 992 5.30 -25.94 -18.12
C CYS A 992 5.24 -25.03 -19.36
N THR A 993 4.16 -24.27 -19.54
CA THR A 993 3.86 -23.57 -20.79
C THR A 993 4.07 -22.06 -20.73
N TYR A 994 4.15 -21.45 -19.54
CA TYR A 994 4.33 -20.00 -19.39
C TYR A 994 5.71 -19.55 -19.87
N ARG A 995 5.74 -18.43 -20.61
CA ARG A 995 6.97 -17.84 -21.15
C ARG A 995 7.28 -16.53 -20.43
N GLY A 996 8.45 -16.40 -19.83
CA GLY A 996 8.99 -15.15 -19.29
C GLY A 996 10.03 -14.54 -20.24
N SER A 997 10.45 -13.32 -19.97
CA SER A 997 11.51 -12.66 -20.72
C SER A 997 12.43 -11.85 -19.81
N LEU A 998 13.71 -11.78 -20.16
CA LEU A 998 14.69 -10.91 -19.51
C LEU A 998 15.81 -10.57 -20.51
N GLU A 999 16.37 -9.38 -20.38
CA GLU A 999 17.54 -8.92 -21.15
C GLU A 999 18.74 -9.84 -20.89
N PRO A 1000 19.56 -10.17 -21.90
CA PRO A 1000 20.67 -11.12 -21.76
C PRO A 1000 21.76 -10.67 -20.77
N THR A 1001 21.87 -9.37 -20.50
CA THR A 1001 22.75 -8.77 -19.48
C THR A 1001 22.08 -8.64 -18.11
N GLY A 1002 20.76 -8.82 -18.03
CA GLY A 1002 20.00 -8.79 -16.80
C GLY A 1002 20.24 -10.02 -15.95
N PHE A 1003 20.20 -9.86 -14.63
CA PHE A 1003 20.26 -10.94 -13.66
C PHE A 1003 19.30 -10.66 -12.51
N TRP A 1004 18.84 -11.73 -11.85
CA TRP A 1004 17.94 -11.62 -10.71
C TRP A 1004 18.06 -12.86 -9.81
N ARG A 1005 17.80 -12.69 -8.50
CA ARG A 1005 17.90 -13.76 -7.49
C ARG A 1005 16.99 -14.97 -7.72
N GLY A 1006 15.99 -14.83 -8.59
CA GLY A 1006 15.09 -15.92 -8.99
C GLY A 1006 15.37 -16.44 -10.40
N ASN A 1007 16.47 -16.05 -11.03
CA ASN A 1007 16.86 -16.47 -12.38
C ASN A 1007 18.15 -17.29 -12.34
N GLY A 1008 18.11 -18.47 -12.94
CA GLY A 1008 19.19 -19.43 -13.06
C GLY A 1008 19.11 -20.14 -14.41
N PHE A 1009 19.65 -21.35 -14.50
CA PHE A 1009 19.64 -22.08 -15.76
C PHE A 1009 19.87 -23.58 -15.57
N ARG A 1010 19.58 -24.31 -16.64
CA ARG A 1010 19.83 -25.73 -16.80
C ARG A 1010 20.56 -25.94 -18.11
N ILE A 1011 21.27 -27.06 -18.21
CA ILE A 1011 22.03 -27.42 -19.40
C ILE A 1011 21.32 -28.47 -20.23
N ALA A 1012 21.48 -28.39 -21.54
CA ALA A 1012 21.13 -29.41 -22.51
C ALA A 1012 22.38 -29.88 -23.26
N VAL A 1013 22.45 -31.17 -23.56
CA VAL A 1013 23.49 -31.77 -24.40
C VAL A 1013 22.87 -32.18 -25.72
N VAL A 1014 23.44 -31.68 -26.81
CA VAL A 1014 23.01 -31.98 -28.17
C VAL A 1014 24.20 -32.43 -29.00
N SER A 1015 23.93 -33.19 -30.06
CA SER A 1015 24.92 -33.43 -31.11
C SER A 1015 25.15 -32.15 -31.92
N GLU A 1016 26.42 -31.88 -32.22
CA GLU A 1016 26.92 -30.75 -33.01
C GLU A 1016 26.64 -30.91 -34.50
#